data_AF-A0A2I0X3A0-F1
#
_entry.id   AF-A0A2I0X3A0-F1
#
_cell.length_a   1.000
_cell.length_b   1.000
_cell.length_c   1.000
_cell.angle_alpha   90.00
_cell.angle_beta   90.00
_cell.angle_gamma   90.00
#
_symmetry.space_group_name_H-M   'P 1'
#
loop_
_entity.id
_entity.type
_entity.pdbx_description
1 polymer ?
#
loop_
_entity_poly.entity_id
_entity_poly.type
_entity_poly.pdbx_seq_one_letter_code
_entity_poly.pdbx_strand_id
1 'polypeptide(L)'
;MEGRPISSKAWAVAVTQLLIMSSSLLNVKSQSSTTLVPAIITFGDSTVDVGNNDYLHTIFKADFPPYGRDFKNHEATGRFCNGKLATDITAETLGFTTFPVAYLSPQASGKNLLIGANFASAASGYYDGTAILYHAIPLSQQLEYYKEYQSKLAKVAGSSKASSIISQALYILSAGASDFVQNYYINPYLYKIYSPDEFSSFLVGIFSDFVTDLYKLGARRIGVTTLPPIGCLPASITLFGKGSNGCVSRLNSDAQGFNKKINSAVSSLTKKLPQLKIAIFDIYQPLYELVANPSKSGFFEARRGCCGTGTVETTSLLCNPKSIGTCPNATGYVFWDSVHPSEAANQSKTMAIPVINLEELNGEKRNQTMSLVHEACAKWGFFWVENHGINEGLMQKIKSLVKMHYEENMKDSFYDSDIAKTLKTHNKVFDFDWESSIFIRHKPDTSTEAIANLKPELCKAMEDYIDQVINLAEKLAETMSENLGLDKGYLKKTFSDPYIGTKVAIYPQCPKPEQFIGLRAHTDAGGIILLLQDDYVSGLEFWKDGEWVPITPSKYNRIFVNLGDQLEVVSNGIYKSILHRVLPNKDGSRLSIATFYNPGANAIISPAPKLLYPGQYRFQDYLNYYADTKFSDKGSRFKTIKEMQV
;
A
#
# COMPACT_ATOMS: atom_id res chain seq x y z
N MET A 1 61.30 -2.89 -49.78
CA MET A 1 59.88 -3.07 -49.43
C MET A 1 59.34 -1.71 -49.05
N GLU A 2 58.57 -1.16 -49.97
CA GLU A 2 58.11 0.22 -50.04
C GLU A 2 57.08 0.52 -48.94
N GLY A 3 57.35 1.57 -48.16
CA GLY A 3 56.32 2.24 -47.37
C GLY A 3 55.50 3.14 -48.30
N ARG A 4 54.22 2.83 -48.49
CA ARG A 4 53.27 3.75 -49.12
C ARG A 4 52.74 4.74 -48.06
N PRO A 5 52.67 6.05 -48.38
CA PRO A 5 52.10 7.04 -47.48
C PRO A 5 50.58 6.95 -47.52
N ILE A 6 49.96 6.78 -46.35
CA ILE A 6 48.51 6.90 -46.20
C ILE A 6 48.16 8.38 -46.39
N SER A 7 47.32 8.65 -47.39
CA SER A 7 46.96 9.98 -47.84
C SER A 7 46.30 10.82 -46.72
N SER A 8 46.73 12.08 -46.60
CA SER A 8 46.21 13.08 -45.65
C SER A 8 44.71 13.38 -45.82
N LYS A 9 44.07 12.88 -46.89
CA LYS A 9 42.61 12.98 -47.09
C LYS A 9 41.83 11.94 -46.28
N ALA A 10 42.43 10.81 -45.90
CA ALA A 10 41.74 9.78 -45.12
C ALA A 10 41.55 10.19 -43.64
N TRP A 11 42.52 10.92 -43.07
CA TRP A 11 42.43 11.47 -41.72
C TRP A 11 41.44 12.66 -41.63
N ALA A 12 41.38 13.50 -42.67
CA ALA A 12 40.45 14.63 -42.70
C ALA A 12 38.98 14.17 -42.76
N VAL A 13 38.67 13.11 -43.52
CA VAL A 13 37.29 12.58 -43.60
C VAL A 13 36.87 11.87 -42.31
N ALA A 14 37.77 11.13 -41.66
CA ALA A 14 37.49 10.47 -40.38
C ALA A 14 37.28 11.46 -39.23
N VAL A 15 38.07 12.55 -39.17
CA VAL A 15 37.91 13.60 -38.15
C VAL A 15 36.66 14.45 -38.39
N THR A 16 36.29 14.70 -39.65
CA THR A 16 35.06 15.44 -39.97
C THR A 16 33.80 14.60 -39.72
N GLN A 17 33.83 13.28 -39.94
CA GLN A 17 32.72 12.38 -39.59
C GLN A 17 32.59 12.16 -38.07
N LEU A 18 33.70 12.13 -37.31
CA LEU A 18 33.62 12.11 -35.84
C LEU A 18 33.11 13.44 -35.27
N LEU A 19 33.46 14.59 -35.87
CA LEU A 19 32.93 15.88 -35.43
C LEU A 19 31.44 16.03 -35.74
N ILE A 20 30.96 15.53 -36.88
CA ILE A 20 29.51 15.53 -37.23
C ILE A 20 28.72 14.51 -36.38
N MET A 21 29.32 13.38 -35.98
CA MET A 21 28.69 12.48 -34.99
C MET A 21 28.74 13.04 -33.55
N SER A 22 29.68 13.94 -33.23
CA SER A 22 29.72 14.61 -31.92
C SER A 22 28.80 15.83 -31.81
N SER A 23 28.45 16.49 -32.92
CA SER A 23 27.47 17.60 -32.95
C SER A 23 26.02 17.15 -33.09
N SER A 24 25.78 15.85 -33.34
CA SER A 24 24.43 15.27 -33.43
C SER A 24 23.93 14.65 -32.11
N LEU A 25 24.75 14.70 -31.05
CA LEU A 25 24.41 14.19 -29.71
C LEU A 25 24.08 15.29 -28.68
N LEU A 26 24.04 16.56 -29.10
CA LEU A 26 23.53 17.68 -28.29
C LEU A 26 22.12 18.07 -28.74
N ASN A 27 21.24 17.08 -28.76
CA ASN A 27 19.81 17.32 -28.60
C ASN A 27 19.21 16.17 -27.80
N VAL A 28 19.82 15.88 -26.65
CA VAL A 28 19.05 15.39 -25.51
C VAL A 28 18.08 16.53 -25.22
N LYS A 29 16.86 16.46 -25.80
CA LYS A 29 15.71 17.06 -25.16
C LYS A 29 15.76 16.52 -23.74
N SER A 30 16.18 17.37 -22.80
CA SER A 30 15.96 17.15 -21.39
C SER A 30 14.54 16.62 -21.29
N GLN A 31 14.40 15.32 -21.04
CA GLN A 31 13.13 14.73 -20.73
C GLN A 31 12.76 15.40 -19.42
N SER A 32 12.05 16.52 -19.51
CA SER A 32 11.58 17.30 -18.37
C SER A 32 10.96 16.28 -17.44
N SER A 33 11.60 15.99 -16.30
CA SER A 33 10.99 15.14 -15.28
C SER A 33 9.77 15.92 -14.83
N THR A 34 8.61 15.61 -15.40
CA THR A 34 7.37 16.31 -15.10
C THR A 34 6.98 15.88 -13.70
N THR A 35 7.25 16.72 -12.71
CA THR A 35 6.74 16.51 -11.36
C THR A 35 5.21 16.44 -11.41
N LEU A 36 4.61 15.54 -10.63
CA LEU A 36 3.15 15.34 -10.64
C LEU A 36 2.39 16.53 -10.02
N VAL A 37 3.09 17.32 -9.20
CA VAL A 37 2.64 18.60 -8.64
C VAL A 37 3.76 19.63 -8.80
N PRO A 38 3.46 20.93 -8.91
CA PRO A 38 4.50 21.95 -9.11
C PRO A 38 5.31 22.25 -7.86
N ALA A 39 4.74 22.03 -6.67
CA ALA A 39 5.39 22.29 -5.38
C ALA A 39 4.83 21.40 -4.27
N ILE A 40 5.63 21.22 -3.21
CA ILE A 40 5.23 20.58 -1.97
C ILE A 40 5.39 21.59 -0.84
N ILE A 41 4.31 21.82 -0.09
CA ILE A 41 4.27 22.76 1.03
C ILE A 41 3.98 21.97 2.31
N THR A 42 4.86 22.04 3.29
CA THR A 42 4.80 21.16 4.47
C THR A 42 4.65 21.96 5.76
N PHE A 43 3.74 21.53 6.62
CA PHE A 43 3.49 22.06 7.97
C PHE A 43 3.48 20.91 8.96
N GLY A 44 3.85 21.18 10.21
CA GLY A 44 3.79 20.15 11.23
C GLY A 44 4.86 20.18 12.31
N ASP A 45 5.08 18.98 12.85
CA ASP A 45 6.00 18.70 13.95
C ASP A 45 7.34 18.09 13.45
N SER A 46 8.10 17.51 14.37
CA SER A 46 9.44 16.96 14.14
C SER A 46 9.48 15.80 13.14
N THR A 47 8.35 15.13 12.88
CA THR A 47 8.30 14.02 11.90
C THR A 47 8.49 14.50 10.46
N VAL A 48 8.26 15.79 10.22
CA VAL A 48 8.36 16.41 8.90
C VAL A 48 9.24 17.67 8.91
N ASP A 49 9.89 18.03 10.02
CA ASP A 49 10.86 19.13 10.08
C ASP A 49 12.16 18.77 9.35
N VAL A 50 12.66 19.74 8.57
CA VAL A 50 13.88 19.61 7.76
C VAL A 50 14.92 20.68 8.10
N GLY A 51 14.81 21.28 9.30
CA GLY A 51 15.81 22.21 9.86
C GLY A 51 15.32 23.62 10.13
N ASN A 52 14.02 23.85 10.37
CA ASN A 52 13.59 25.19 10.81
C ASN A 52 14.09 25.49 12.23
N ASN A 53 14.16 24.48 13.10
CA ASN A 53 14.63 24.64 14.48
C ASN A 53 16.11 25.02 14.59
N ASP A 54 16.91 24.80 13.54
CA ASP A 54 18.33 25.15 13.50
C ASP A 54 18.53 26.66 13.74
N TYR A 55 17.55 27.46 13.31
CA TYR A 55 17.52 28.93 13.41
C TYR A 55 16.89 29.47 14.70
N LEU A 56 16.55 28.59 15.64
CA LEU A 56 15.89 28.95 16.91
C LEU A 56 16.79 28.66 18.12
N HIS A 57 16.48 29.32 19.24
CA HIS A 57 17.09 29.00 20.55
C HIS A 57 16.26 27.93 21.27
N THR A 58 16.37 26.68 20.79
CA THR A 58 15.71 25.49 21.35
C THR A 58 16.69 24.31 21.45
N ILE A 59 16.38 23.34 22.33
CA ILE A 59 17.12 22.08 22.45
C ILE A 59 16.67 21.02 21.43
N PHE A 60 15.49 21.21 20.83
CA PHE A 60 14.93 20.32 19.80
C PHE A 60 15.56 20.62 18.44
N LYS A 61 16.81 20.20 18.27
CA LYS A 61 17.57 20.29 17.03
C LYS A 61 18.11 18.93 16.62
N ALA A 62 18.37 18.78 15.31
CA ALA A 62 18.96 17.60 14.70
C ALA A 62 19.96 17.99 13.59
N ASP A 63 20.64 19.13 13.75
CA ASP A 63 21.65 19.72 12.87
C ASP A 63 23.09 19.26 13.20
N PHE A 64 23.21 18.16 13.92
CA PHE A 64 24.50 17.54 14.28
C PHE A 64 24.43 16.00 14.22
N PRO A 65 25.57 15.31 14.08
CA PRO A 65 25.62 13.85 14.08
C PRO A 65 25.07 13.25 15.40
N PRO A 66 24.48 12.04 15.38
CA PRO A 66 24.46 11.09 14.27
C PRO A 66 23.32 11.31 13.27
N TYR A 67 22.48 12.33 13.43
CA TYR A 67 21.42 12.63 12.47
C TYR A 67 21.98 12.89 11.07
N GLY A 68 21.23 12.51 10.03
CA GLY A 68 21.64 12.69 8.63
C GLY A 68 22.80 11.82 8.15
N ARG A 69 23.34 10.91 8.98
CA ARG A 69 24.50 10.07 8.61
C ARG A 69 24.29 9.16 7.40
N ASP A 70 23.05 8.76 7.11
CA ASP A 70 22.67 7.90 5.99
C ASP A 70 22.04 8.72 4.85
N PHE A 71 21.89 10.04 5.04
CA PHE A 71 21.48 10.95 3.98
C PHE A 71 22.58 11.05 2.91
N LYS A 72 22.22 11.44 1.68
CA LYS A 72 23.11 11.35 0.50
C LYS A 72 24.45 12.08 0.65
N ASN A 73 24.47 13.19 1.38
CA ASN A 73 25.67 13.99 1.68
C ASN A 73 26.27 13.68 3.06
N HIS A 74 25.68 12.77 3.83
CA HIS A 74 26.04 12.45 5.21
C HIS A 74 25.99 13.67 6.16
N GLU A 75 25.17 14.68 5.85
CA GLU A 75 25.03 15.90 6.65
C GLU A 75 23.73 15.91 7.46
N ALA A 76 23.86 16.34 8.72
CA ALA A 76 22.73 16.64 9.58
C ALA A 76 22.10 17.96 9.15
N THR A 77 20.84 17.93 8.70
CA THR A 77 20.13 19.11 8.21
C THR A 77 19.01 19.56 9.15
N GLY A 78 18.92 19.05 10.37
CA GLY A 78 17.76 19.25 11.24
C GLY A 78 16.61 18.25 11.02
N ARG A 79 16.80 17.23 10.17
CA ARG A 79 15.90 16.08 10.07
C ARG A 79 16.09 15.14 11.25
N PHE A 80 15.02 14.80 11.95
CA PHE A 80 15.03 13.82 13.06
C PHE A 80 15.08 12.36 12.55
N CYS A 81 16.04 12.05 11.69
CA CYS A 81 16.22 10.76 11.05
C CYS A 81 17.72 10.51 10.75
N ASN A 82 18.12 9.26 10.54
CA ASN A 82 19.42 8.95 9.97
C ASN A 82 19.56 9.39 8.50
N GLY A 83 18.46 9.39 7.74
CA GLY A 83 18.46 9.69 6.32
C GLY A 83 17.19 10.46 5.91
N LYS A 84 16.51 9.99 4.87
CA LYS A 84 15.27 10.59 4.37
C LYS A 84 14.09 10.44 5.33
N LEU A 85 13.26 11.48 5.36
CA LEU A 85 11.92 11.44 5.93
C LEU A 85 10.94 10.83 4.93
N ALA A 86 9.76 10.41 5.41
CA ALA A 86 8.66 9.97 4.55
C ALA A 86 8.24 11.06 3.53
N THR A 87 8.36 12.34 3.89
CA THR A 87 8.10 13.48 3.00
C THR A 87 9.14 13.62 1.88
N ASP A 88 10.41 13.31 2.15
CA ASP A 88 11.46 13.30 1.12
C ASP A 88 11.19 12.17 0.10
N ILE A 89 10.85 10.96 0.59
CA ILE A 89 10.50 9.81 -0.26
C ILE A 89 9.24 10.09 -1.10
N THR A 90 8.27 10.77 -0.49
CA THR A 90 7.06 11.24 -1.19
C THR A 90 7.43 12.20 -2.32
N ALA A 91 8.33 13.15 -2.08
CA ALA A 91 8.79 14.09 -3.10
C ALA A 91 9.51 13.37 -4.26
N GLU A 92 10.37 12.38 -3.98
CA GLU A 92 11.01 11.57 -5.04
C GLU A 92 9.97 10.81 -5.87
N THR A 93 8.97 10.23 -5.20
CA THR A 93 7.87 9.50 -5.87
C THR A 93 7.05 10.43 -6.76
N LEU A 94 6.92 11.71 -6.39
CA LEU A 94 6.24 12.73 -7.19
C LEU A 94 7.12 13.31 -8.31
N GLY A 95 8.35 12.82 -8.48
CA GLY A 95 9.27 13.18 -9.55
C GLY A 95 10.20 14.35 -9.24
N PHE A 96 10.30 14.79 -7.98
CA PHE A 96 11.23 15.85 -7.59
C PHE A 96 12.65 15.31 -7.47
N THR A 97 13.62 16.08 -7.96
CA THR A 97 15.07 15.78 -7.83
C THR A 97 15.72 16.50 -6.66
N THR A 98 15.01 17.45 -6.06
CA THR A 98 15.41 18.25 -4.88
C THR A 98 14.20 18.44 -3.97
N PHE A 99 14.44 18.69 -2.69
CA PHE A 99 13.40 18.77 -1.67
C PHE A 99 13.09 20.22 -1.27
N PRO A 100 11.85 20.54 -0.88
CA PRO A 100 11.55 21.80 -0.21
C PRO A 100 12.47 22.01 0.99
N VAL A 101 13.11 23.17 1.04
CA VAL A 101 14.02 23.55 2.14
C VAL A 101 13.24 24.06 3.35
N ALA A 102 13.89 24.05 4.52
CA ALA A 102 13.38 24.74 5.71
C ALA A 102 13.20 26.23 5.41
N TYR A 103 12.03 26.78 5.72
CA TYR A 103 11.69 28.15 5.39
C TYR A 103 12.59 29.20 6.05
N LEU A 104 13.07 28.94 7.26
CA LEU A 104 14.01 29.84 7.95
C LEU A 104 15.45 29.77 7.40
N SER A 105 15.75 28.81 6.53
CA SER A 105 17.05 28.71 5.89
C SER A 105 17.32 29.86 4.92
N PRO A 106 18.55 30.40 4.85
CA PRO A 106 18.95 31.32 3.79
C PRO A 106 18.72 30.75 2.37
N GLN A 107 18.69 29.42 2.25
CA GLN A 107 18.41 28.72 1.00
C GLN A 107 16.93 28.82 0.56
N ALA A 108 16.01 29.21 1.45
CA ALA A 108 14.60 29.47 1.14
C ALA A 108 14.44 30.83 0.40
N SER A 109 15.14 30.97 -0.72
CA SER A 109 15.19 32.18 -1.51
C SER A 109 15.26 31.87 -3.01
N GLY A 110 14.90 32.85 -3.84
CA GLY A 110 14.98 32.71 -5.30
C GLY A 110 14.24 31.49 -5.84
N LYS A 111 14.87 30.78 -6.79
CA LYS A 111 14.26 29.64 -7.50
C LYS A 111 13.95 28.45 -6.59
N ASN A 112 14.58 28.32 -5.43
CA ASN A 112 14.30 27.23 -4.49
C ASN A 112 12.86 27.29 -3.95
N LEU A 113 12.26 28.47 -3.93
CA LEU A 113 10.86 28.64 -3.54
C LEU A 113 9.87 28.09 -4.58
N LEU A 114 10.29 27.85 -5.83
CA LEU A 114 9.38 27.39 -6.90
C LEU A 114 8.86 25.98 -6.68
N ILE A 115 9.61 25.15 -5.94
CA ILE A 115 9.23 23.76 -5.62
C ILE A 115 8.54 23.63 -4.25
N GLY A 116 8.31 24.76 -3.56
CA GLY A 116 7.71 24.79 -2.23
C GLY A 116 8.71 25.07 -1.11
N ALA A 117 8.21 25.00 0.13
CA ALA A 117 8.99 25.20 1.34
C ALA A 117 8.40 24.37 2.50
N ASN A 118 9.24 24.09 3.49
CA ASN A 118 8.85 23.38 4.70
C ASN A 118 8.81 24.36 5.88
N PHE A 119 7.66 24.43 6.55
CA PHE A 119 7.38 25.30 7.70
C PHE A 119 7.30 24.53 9.03
N ALA A 120 7.41 23.20 8.98
CA ALA A 120 7.31 22.35 10.16
C ALA A 120 8.44 22.63 11.16
N SER A 121 8.18 22.35 12.43
CA SER A 121 9.09 22.65 13.53
C SER A 121 9.02 21.57 14.59
N ALA A 122 10.18 21.03 14.95
CA ALA A 122 10.25 20.03 16.00
C ALA A 122 9.75 20.57 17.35
N ALA A 123 9.06 19.71 18.10
CA ALA A 123 8.27 20.03 19.30
C ALA A 123 7.05 20.93 19.07
N SER A 124 6.61 21.11 17.82
CA SER A 124 5.31 21.72 17.50
C SER A 124 4.18 20.69 17.49
N GLY A 125 2.93 21.18 17.43
CA GLY A 125 1.70 20.41 17.41
C GLY A 125 0.55 21.26 16.88
N TYR A 126 -0.68 20.74 16.92
CA TYR A 126 -1.86 21.55 16.64
C TYR A 126 -2.06 22.63 17.69
N TYR A 127 -1.81 22.32 18.97
CA TYR A 127 -1.96 23.30 20.03
C TYR A 127 -0.67 24.13 20.18
N ASP A 128 -0.76 25.43 19.90
CA ASP A 128 0.38 26.36 19.98
C ASP A 128 1.08 26.33 21.34
N GLY A 129 0.34 26.08 22.43
CA GLY A 129 0.91 25.95 23.77
C GLY A 129 1.97 24.84 23.86
N THR A 130 1.84 23.77 23.08
CA THR A 130 2.85 22.71 22.97
C THR A 130 4.17 23.25 22.43
N ALA A 131 4.13 24.00 21.33
CA ALA A 131 5.34 24.58 20.73
C ALA A 131 6.00 25.64 21.62
N ILE A 132 5.19 26.48 22.26
CA ILE A 132 5.67 27.57 23.12
C ILE A 132 6.49 27.04 24.31
N LEU A 133 6.07 25.90 24.90
CA LEU A 133 6.80 25.26 26.02
C LEU A 133 8.26 24.92 25.67
N TYR A 134 8.55 24.71 24.38
CA TYR A 134 9.84 24.25 23.90
C TYR A 134 10.56 25.27 23.00
N HIS A 135 10.07 26.51 22.96
CA HIS A 135 10.56 27.58 22.09
C HIS A 135 10.62 27.15 20.60
N ALA A 136 9.66 26.31 20.18
CA ALA A 136 9.46 25.87 18.81
C ALA A 136 8.50 26.83 18.06
N ILE A 137 8.32 26.63 16.75
CA ILE A 137 7.43 27.44 15.91
C ILE A 137 5.99 26.92 16.07
N PRO A 138 5.07 27.70 16.68
CA PRO A 138 3.67 27.30 16.79
C PRO A 138 3.01 27.16 15.42
N LEU A 139 1.99 26.31 15.28
CA LEU A 139 1.34 26.06 13.99
C LEU A 139 0.74 27.33 13.38
N SER A 140 0.24 28.24 14.24
CA SER A 140 -0.21 29.57 13.81
C SER A 140 0.93 30.39 13.18
N GLN A 141 2.13 30.36 13.75
CA GLN A 141 3.30 31.05 13.20
C GLN A 141 3.80 30.39 11.90
N GLN A 142 3.68 29.06 11.77
CA GLN A 142 3.97 28.37 10.50
C GLN A 142 3.05 28.89 9.37
N LEU A 143 1.78 29.17 9.67
CA LEU A 143 0.85 29.76 8.71
C LEU A 143 1.24 31.19 8.32
N GLU A 144 1.71 32.00 9.27
CA GLU A 144 2.20 33.36 8.98
C GLU A 144 3.44 33.34 8.08
N TYR A 145 4.37 32.41 8.33
CA TYR A 145 5.50 32.19 7.42
C TYR A 145 5.05 31.75 6.03
N TYR A 146 3.99 30.95 5.92
CA TYR A 146 3.43 30.60 4.64
C TYR A 146 2.84 31.81 3.89
N LYS A 147 2.14 32.73 4.58
CA LYS A 147 1.65 33.98 3.98
C LYS A 147 2.81 34.85 3.44
N GLU A 148 3.90 34.93 4.21
CA GLU A 148 5.12 35.60 3.75
C GLU A 148 5.75 34.89 2.53
N TYR A 149 5.80 33.55 2.54
CA TYR A 149 6.23 32.73 1.42
C TYR A 149 5.42 33.00 0.15
N GLN A 150 4.09 33.13 0.22
CA GLN A 150 3.26 33.46 -0.95
C GLN A 150 3.71 34.78 -1.60
N SER A 151 4.06 35.77 -0.78
CA SER A 151 4.58 37.06 -1.24
C SER A 151 5.97 36.92 -1.88
N LYS A 152 6.86 36.11 -1.29
CA LYS A 152 8.20 35.82 -1.85
C LYS A 152 8.09 35.05 -3.17
N LEU A 153 7.20 34.05 -3.24
CA LEU A 153 6.95 33.27 -4.44
C LEU A 153 6.44 34.14 -5.59
N ALA A 154 5.52 35.08 -5.31
CA ALA A 154 5.02 36.03 -6.30
C ALA A 154 6.14 36.93 -6.86
N LYS A 155 7.11 37.34 -6.04
CA LYS A 155 8.28 38.12 -6.50
C LYS A 155 9.20 37.31 -7.42
N VAL A 156 9.33 36.00 -7.18
CA VAL A 156 10.20 35.11 -7.98
C VAL A 156 9.53 34.63 -9.26
N ALA A 157 8.28 34.18 -9.18
CA ALA A 157 7.57 33.53 -10.28
C ALA A 157 6.66 34.47 -11.08
N GLY A 158 6.34 35.65 -10.54
CA GLY A 158 5.24 36.50 -11.00
C GLY A 158 3.89 36.03 -10.44
N SER A 159 2.97 36.96 -10.21
CA SER A 159 1.71 36.70 -9.49
C SER A 159 0.85 35.58 -10.10
N SER A 160 0.71 35.56 -11.43
CA SER A 160 -0.10 34.54 -12.13
C SER A 160 0.48 33.13 -11.94
N LYS A 161 1.80 32.98 -12.12
CA LYS A 161 2.46 31.68 -11.94
C LYS A 161 2.51 31.26 -10.48
N ALA A 162 2.71 32.18 -9.55
CA ALA A 162 2.65 31.90 -8.11
C ALA A 162 1.27 31.37 -7.69
N SER A 163 0.18 32.01 -8.11
CA SER A 163 -1.19 31.52 -7.87
C SER A 163 -1.44 30.15 -8.48
N SER A 164 -0.88 29.89 -9.67
CA SER A 164 -0.93 28.58 -10.34
C SER A 164 -0.18 27.50 -9.54
N ILE A 165 1.00 27.81 -9.00
CA ILE A 165 1.78 26.91 -8.13
C ILE A 165 1.00 26.60 -6.86
N ILE A 166 0.54 27.65 -6.14
CA ILE A 166 -0.21 27.53 -4.88
C ILE A 166 -1.46 26.65 -5.04
N SER A 167 -2.27 26.91 -6.07
CA SER A 167 -3.52 26.14 -6.28
C SER A 167 -3.31 24.69 -6.71
N GLN A 168 -2.13 24.34 -7.23
CA GLN A 168 -1.82 22.98 -7.72
C GLN A 168 -0.84 22.21 -6.84
N ALA A 169 -0.21 22.88 -5.87
CA ALA A 169 0.73 22.29 -4.92
C ALA A 169 0.07 21.20 -4.07
N LEU A 170 0.90 20.25 -3.61
CA LEU A 170 0.52 19.31 -2.55
C LEU A 170 0.90 19.92 -1.21
N TYR A 171 -0.08 20.04 -0.33
CA TYR A 171 0.13 20.46 1.05
C TYR A 171 0.19 19.23 1.94
N ILE A 172 1.17 19.15 2.83
CA ILE A 172 1.31 18.05 3.80
C ILE A 172 1.22 18.64 5.20
N LEU A 173 0.34 18.10 6.04
CA LEU A 173 0.17 18.48 7.43
C LEU A 173 0.37 17.24 8.32
N SER A 174 1.38 17.26 9.18
CA SER A 174 1.63 16.20 10.16
C SER A 174 1.86 16.79 11.54
N ALA A 175 0.88 16.63 12.43
CA ALA A 175 0.92 17.20 13.77
C ALA A 175 0.08 16.37 14.75
N GLY A 176 0.26 16.65 16.04
CA GLY A 176 -0.58 16.12 17.12
C GLY A 176 0.13 15.12 18.03
N ALA A 177 1.17 14.43 17.55
CA ALA A 177 1.89 13.46 18.38
C ALA A 177 2.56 14.15 19.58
N SER A 178 3.17 15.32 19.34
CA SER A 178 3.76 16.17 20.39
C SER A 178 2.72 16.69 21.38
N ASP A 179 1.51 17.05 20.92
CA ASP A 179 0.45 17.55 21.81
C ASP A 179 0.09 16.53 22.88
N PHE A 180 0.09 15.24 22.52
CA PHE A 180 -0.14 14.15 23.47
C PHE A 180 1.10 13.83 24.30
N VAL A 181 2.20 13.44 23.66
CA VAL A 181 3.37 12.84 24.31
C VAL A 181 4.22 13.88 25.04
N GLN A 182 4.40 15.05 24.47
CA GLN A 182 5.28 16.11 25.00
C GLN A 182 4.51 17.18 25.79
N ASN A 183 3.18 17.12 25.86
CA ASN A 183 2.39 18.10 26.60
C ASN A 183 1.29 17.44 27.43
N TYR A 184 0.20 16.98 26.82
CA TYR A 184 -0.99 16.51 27.54
C TYR A 184 -0.69 15.47 28.63
N TYR A 185 0.09 14.42 28.36
CA TYR A 185 0.35 13.37 29.35
C TYR A 185 1.28 13.78 30.50
N ILE A 186 2.05 14.85 30.35
CA ILE A 186 3.02 15.32 31.35
C ILE A 186 2.62 16.65 31.99
N ASN A 187 1.63 17.34 31.43
CA ASN A 187 1.18 18.66 31.88
C ASN A 187 -0.08 18.56 32.76
N PRO A 188 0.03 18.72 34.10
CA PRO A 188 -1.09 18.61 35.01
C PRO A 188 -2.18 19.65 34.80
N TYR A 189 -1.87 20.78 34.15
CA TYR A 189 -2.88 21.78 33.83
C TYR A 189 -3.78 21.32 32.68
N LEU A 190 -3.30 20.48 31.76
CA LEU A 190 -4.11 19.97 30.66
C LEU A 190 -4.88 18.70 31.03
N TYR A 191 -4.21 17.66 31.55
CA TYR A 191 -4.88 16.38 31.80
C TYR A 191 -5.87 16.39 32.97
N LYS A 192 -5.84 17.42 33.83
CA LYS A 192 -6.86 17.63 34.87
C LYS A 192 -8.10 18.35 34.36
N ILE A 193 -7.98 19.14 33.29
CA ILE A 193 -9.07 19.94 32.72
C ILE A 193 -9.77 19.18 31.60
N TYR A 194 -9.00 18.48 30.76
CA TYR A 194 -9.51 17.76 29.61
C TYR A 194 -9.30 16.26 29.77
N SER A 195 -10.35 15.48 29.52
CA SER A 195 -10.20 14.07 29.17
C SER A 195 -9.51 13.90 27.82
N PRO A 196 -8.96 12.71 27.49
CA PRO A 196 -8.31 12.48 26.20
C PRO A 196 -9.26 12.71 25.01
N ASP A 197 -10.56 12.42 25.16
CA ASP A 197 -11.56 12.63 24.11
C ASP A 197 -11.87 14.13 23.89
N GLU A 198 -11.98 14.90 24.98
CA GLU A 198 -12.18 16.36 24.91
C GLU A 198 -10.95 17.06 24.31
N PHE A 199 -9.75 16.68 24.76
CA PHE A 199 -8.52 17.22 24.19
C PHE A 199 -8.37 16.86 22.71
N SER A 200 -8.70 15.63 22.33
CA SER A 200 -8.75 15.23 20.90
C SER A 200 -9.72 16.10 20.10
N SER A 201 -10.90 16.38 20.65
CA SER A 201 -11.92 17.21 20.00
C SER A 201 -11.45 18.66 19.86
N PHE A 202 -10.75 19.19 20.86
CA PHE A 202 -10.12 20.51 20.83
C PHE A 202 -9.07 20.62 19.71
N LEU A 203 -8.13 19.66 19.63
CA LEU A 203 -7.11 19.64 18.58
C LEU A 203 -7.71 19.49 17.18
N VAL A 204 -8.76 18.67 17.01
CA VAL A 204 -9.48 18.51 15.74
C VAL A 204 -10.21 19.79 15.32
N GLY A 205 -10.66 20.61 16.27
CA GLY A 205 -11.16 21.96 16.02
C GLY A 205 -10.09 22.83 15.38
N ILE A 206 -8.90 22.91 16.00
CA ILE A 206 -7.76 23.68 15.48
C ILE A 206 -7.34 23.19 14.09
N PHE A 207 -7.28 21.87 13.88
CA PHE A 207 -7.03 21.28 12.57
C PHE A 207 -8.03 21.77 11.51
N SER A 208 -9.33 21.78 11.85
CA SER A 208 -10.39 22.19 10.93
C SER A 208 -10.28 23.66 10.53
N ASP A 209 -9.94 24.52 11.50
CA ASP A 209 -9.73 25.94 11.28
C ASP A 209 -8.49 26.18 10.41
N PHE A 210 -7.38 25.50 10.72
CA PHE A 210 -6.14 25.60 9.95
C PHE A 210 -6.32 25.16 8.48
N VAL A 211 -7.01 24.04 8.23
CA VAL A 211 -7.32 23.60 6.85
C VAL A 211 -8.21 24.62 6.14
N THR A 212 -9.18 25.20 6.84
CA THR A 212 -10.06 26.24 6.30
C THR A 212 -9.26 27.48 5.91
N ASP A 213 -8.29 27.89 6.72
CA ASP A 213 -7.43 29.03 6.43
C ASP A 213 -6.45 28.76 5.29
N LEU A 214 -5.85 27.57 5.21
CA LEU A 214 -5.07 27.16 4.03
C LEU A 214 -5.91 27.21 2.74
N TYR A 215 -7.16 26.75 2.81
CA TYR A 215 -8.08 26.80 1.67
C TYR A 215 -8.37 28.23 1.23
N LYS A 216 -8.62 29.16 2.17
CA LYS A 216 -8.78 30.60 1.90
C LYS A 216 -7.53 31.19 1.27
N LEU A 217 -6.35 30.71 1.65
CA LEU A 217 -5.06 31.11 1.07
C LEU A 217 -4.74 30.40 -0.26
N GLY A 218 -5.65 29.62 -0.82
CA GLY A 218 -5.53 29.05 -2.16
C GLY A 218 -5.12 27.58 -2.22
N ALA A 219 -4.91 26.91 -1.08
CA ALA A 219 -4.63 25.47 -1.06
C ALA A 219 -5.83 24.66 -1.58
N ARG A 220 -5.57 23.62 -2.38
CA ARG A 220 -6.62 22.74 -2.93
C ARG A 220 -6.35 21.26 -2.74
N ARG A 221 -5.10 20.83 -2.58
CA ARG A 221 -4.73 19.41 -2.41
C ARG A 221 -3.98 19.27 -1.08
N ILE A 222 -4.61 18.69 -0.08
CA ILE A 222 -4.06 18.58 1.27
C ILE A 222 -3.98 17.10 1.68
N GLY A 223 -2.80 16.63 2.03
CA GLY A 223 -2.58 15.38 2.74
C GLY A 223 -2.40 15.65 4.23
N VAL A 224 -3.16 14.97 5.07
CA VAL A 224 -3.03 15.07 6.53
C VAL A 224 -2.74 13.70 7.12
N THR A 225 -1.78 13.60 8.03
CA THR A 225 -1.47 12.31 8.67
C THR A 225 -2.43 12.00 9.82
N THR A 226 -2.68 10.72 10.07
CA THR A 226 -3.19 10.27 11.37
C THR A 226 -2.11 10.45 12.46
N LEU A 227 -2.47 10.29 13.73
CA LEU A 227 -1.48 10.03 14.78
C LEU A 227 -0.89 8.64 14.60
N PRO A 228 0.42 8.46 14.84
CA PRO A 228 1.06 7.15 14.88
C PRO A 228 0.55 6.33 16.09
N PRO A 229 0.92 5.05 16.23
CA PRO A 229 0.73 4.30 17.48
C PRO A 229 1.63 4.89 18.58
N ILE A 230 1.23 6.03 19.16
CA ILE A 230 2.04 6.80 20.11
C ILE A 230 2.41 6.00 21.37
N GLY A 231 1.62 4.99 21.74
CA GLY A 231 1.94 4.07 22.85
C GLY A 231 3.04 3.06 22.51
N CYS A 232 3.38 2.90 21.23
CA CYS A 232 4.44 2.02 20.76
C CYS A 232 5.80 2.72 20.58
N LEU A 233 5.87 4.04 20.75
CA LEU A 233 7.13 4.78 20.67
C LEU A 233 8.06 4.35 21.82
N PRO A 234 9.36 4.14 21.60
CA PRO A 234 10.30 3.77 22.66
C PRO A 234 10.23 4.68 23.89
N ALA A 235 10.14 6.01 23.68
CA ALA A 235 9.97 6.98 24.75
C ALA A 235 8.68 6.76 25.55
N SER A 236 7.56 6.52 24.86
CA SER A 236 6.27 6.28 25.51
C SER A 236 6.25 4.98 26.32
N ILE A 237 6.86 3.91 25.79
CA ILE A 237 7.01 2.64 26.50
C ILE A 237 7.84 2.86 27.78
N THR A 238 8.95 3.58 27.66
CA THR A 238 9.85 3.84 28.79
C THR A 238 9.20 4.72 29.87
N LEU A 239 8.54 5.81 29.47
CA LEU A 239 7.97 6.80 30.39
C LEU A 239 6.62 6.36 30.98
N PHE A 240 5.77 5.68 30.20
CA PHE A 240 4.39 5.39 30.58
C PHE A 240 4.06 3.90 30.67
N GLY A 241 4.99 3.01 30.27
CA GLY A 241 4.78 1.56 30.25
C GLY A 241 4.95 0.87 31.60
N LYS A 242 5.35 1.57 32.67
CA LYS A 242 5.52 1.04 34.04
C LYS A 242 6.42 -0.22 34.09
N GLY A 243 7.50 -0.23 33.30
CA GLY A 243 8.44 -1.36 33.20
C GLY A 243 8.01 -2.47 32.22
N SER A 244 6.88 -2.32 31.53
CA SER A 244 6.51 -3.18 30.41
C SER A 244 7.40 -2.94 29.20
N ASN A 245 7.69 -3.99 28.44
CA ASN A 245 8.36 -3.91 27.14
C ASN A 245 7.36 -3.89 25.95
N GLY A 246 6.06 -3.82 26.24
CA GLY A 246 4.99 -3.76 25.24
C GLY A 246 4.45 -2.34 25.05
N CYS A 247 3.73 -2.12 23.94
CA CYS A 247 3.07 -0.84 23.70
C CYS A 247 2.08 -0.48 24.82
N VAL A 248 2.02 0.81 25.16
CA VAL A 248 1.09 1.34 26.16
C VAL A 248 -0.32 1.45 25.56
N SER A 249 -1.17 0.47 25.85
CA SER A 249 -2.50 0.32 25.25
C SER A 249 -3.37 1.57 25.35
N ARG A 250 -3.39 2.24 26.52
CA ARG A 250 -4.16 3.46 26.74
C ARG A 250 -3.80 4.58 25.74
N LEU A 251 -2.50 4.80 25.49
CA LEU A 251 -2.07 5.86 24.58
C LEU A 251 -2.41 5.52 23.13
N ASN A 252 -2.33 4.25 22.76
CA ASN A 252 -2.78 3.78 21.44
C ASN A 252 -4.30 3.93 21.27
N SER A 253 -5.09 3.68 22.32
CA SER A 253 -6.53 3.92 22.30
C SER A 253 -6.87 5.41 22.13
N ASP A 254 -6.14 6.30 22.82
CA ASP A 254 -6.28 7.75 22.67
C ASP A 254 -5.96 8.18 21.22
N ALA A 255 -4.86 7.69 20.63
CA ALA A 255 -4.50 7.97 19.24
C ALA A 255 -5.54 7.45 18.23
N GLN A 256 -6.05 6.23 18.41
CA GLN A 256 -7.14 5.71 17.58
C GLN A 256 -8.42 6.52 17.71
N GLY A 257 -8.73 7.02 18.92
CA GLY A 257 -9.85 7.92 19.17
C GLY A 257 -9.72 9.23 18.41
N PHE A 258 -8.56 9.89 18.51
CA PHE A 258 -8.24 11.07 17.71
C PHE A 258 -8.32 10.79 16.21
N ASN A 259 -7.76 9.67 15.75
CA ASN A 259 -7.75 9.27 14.34
C ASN A 259 -9.17 9.10 13.77
N LYS A 260 -10.12 8.59 14.55
CA LYS A 260 -11.54 8.53 14.14
C LYS A 260 -12.16 9.93 14.01
N LYS A 261 -11.83 10.86 14.92
CA LYS A 261 -12.33 12.24 14.90
C LYS A 261 -11.76 13.03 13.71
N ILE A 262 -10.46 12.92 13.42
CA ILE A 262 -9.87 13.64 12.29
C ILE A 262 -10.39 13.13 10.93
N ASN A 263 -10.64 11.81 10.78
CA ASN A 263 -11.30 11.25 9.61
C ASN A 263 -12.73 11.81 9.41
N SER A 264 -13.48 11.93 10.52
CA SER A 264 -14.80 12.55 10.49
C SER A 264 -14.73 14.04 10.10
N ALA A 265 -13.77 14.78 10.66
CA ALA A 265 -13.56 16.20 10.35
C ALA A 265 -13.18 16.41 8.88
N VAL A 266 -12.29 15.59 8.32
CA VAL A 266 -11.96 15.59 6.89
C VAL A 266 -13.22 15.38 6.04
N SER A 267 -14.06 14.41 6.40
CA SER A 267 -15.33 14.16 5.70
C SER A 267 -16.27 15.37 5.75
N SER A 268 -16.31 16.09 6.88
CA SER A 268 -17.07 17.33 7.02
C SER A 268 -16.48 18.50 6.22
N LEU A 269 -15.15 18.65 6.19
CA LEU A 269 -14.46 19.70 5.45
C LEU A 269 -14.67 19.55 3.94
N THR A 270 -14.54 18.34 3.40
CA THR A 270 -14.78 18.06 1.97
C THR A 270 -16.21 18.44 1.54
N LYS A 271 -17.21 18.23 2.41
CA LYS A 271 -18.60 18.65 2.14
C LYS A 271 -18.77 20.17 2.17
N LYS A 272 -18.03 20.88 3.04
CA LYS A 272 -18.12 22.34 3.21
C LYS A 272 -17.30 23.12 2.18
N LEU A 273 -16.23 22.53 1.64
CA LEU A 273 -15.23 23.20 0.80
C LEU A 273 -15.17 22.53 -0.58
N PRO A 274 -15.96 23.00 -1.58
CA PRO A 274 -16.24 22.26 -2.81
C PRO A 274 -15.03 22.01 -3.73
N GLN A 275 -13.94 22.78 -3.59
CA GLN A 275 -12.72 22.58 -4.38
C GLN A 275 -11.60 21.87 -3.59
N LEU A 276 -11.83 21.54 -2.32
CA LEU A 276 -10.83 20.90 -1.48
C LEU A 276 -10.75 19.41 -1.80
N LYS A 277 -9.57 18.96 -2.21
CA LYS A 277 -9.18 17.55 -2.27
C LYS A 277 -8.30 17.27 -1.06
N ILE A 278 -8.88 16.69 -0.03
CA ILE A 278 -8.16 16.32 1.20
C ILE A 278 -8.14 14.81 1.37
N ALA A 279 -6.97 14.27 1.73
CA ALA A 279 -6.76 12.84 1.95
C ALA A 279 -6.07 12.61 3.30
N ILE A 280 -6.46 11.52 3.96
CA ILE A 280 -5.81 11.03 5.17
C ILE A 280 -4.66 10.10 4.76
N PHE A 281 -3.46 10.40 5.21
CA PHE A 281 -2.29 9.53 5.12
C PHE A 281 -2.18 8.76 6.44
N ASP A 282 -2.68 7.53 6.45
CA ASP A 282 -2.64 6.73 7.66
C ASP A 282 -1.20 6.28 7.98
N ILE A 283 -0.64 6.82 9.07
CA ILE A 283 0.65 6.42 9.61
C ILE A 283 0.51 5.55 10.87
N TYR A 284 -0.72 5.32 11.35
CA TYR A 284 -0.96 4.48 12.51
C TYR A 284 -0.69 3.02 12.18
N GLN A 285 -1.44 2.49 11.21
CA GLN A 285 -1.41 1.07 10.90
C GLN A 285 -0.04 0.63 10.36
N PRO A 286 0.60 1.38 9.43
CA PRO A 286 1.92 1.01 8.93
C PRO A 286 2.97 0.88 10.03
N LEU A 287 3.09 1.90 10.89
CA LEU A 287 4.08 1.88 11.96
C LEU A 287 3.75 0.85 13.04
N TYR A 288 2.46 0.62 13.32
CA TYR A 288 2.04 -0.43 14.26
C TYR A 288 2.44 -1.82 13.76
N GLU A 289 2.30 -2.10 12.46
CA GLU A 289 2.71 -3.37 11.86
C GLU A 289 4.21 -3.60 11.95
N LEU A 290 5.01 -2.56 11.63
CA LEU A 290 6.47 -2.60 11.81
C LEU A 290 6.85 -2.93 13.25
N VAL A 291 6.13 -2.36 14.22
CA VAL A 291 6.42 -2.56 15.64
C VAL A 291 5.89 -3.89 16.17
N ALA A 292 4.76 -4.38 15.65
CA ALA A 292 4.16 -5.63 16.07
C ALA A 292 4.92 -6.84 15.52
N ASN A 293 5.43 -6.76 14.29
CA ASN A 293 6.11 -7.86 13.60
C ASN A 293 7.39 -7.38 12.88
N PRO A 294 8.38 -6.83 13.59
CA PRO A 294 9.55 -6.19 12.97
C PRO A 294 10.31 -7.11 12.02
N SER A 295 10.47 -8.39 12.39
CA SER A 295 11.22 -9.37 11.59
C SER A 295 10.58 -9.63 10.22
N LYS A 296 9.26 -9.49 10.08
CA LYS A 296 8.57 -9.64 8.80
C LYS A 296 8.93 -8.51 7.83
N SER A 297 9.18 -7.32 8.36
CA SER A 297 9.54 -6.14 7.57
C SER A 297 11.04 -5.89 7.50
N GLY A 298 11.87 -6.89 7.86
CA GLY A 298 13.34 -6.81 7.78
C GLY A 298 14.00 -6.09 8.96
N PHE A 299 13.26 -5.77 10.02
CA PHE A 299 13.78 -5.14 11.24
C PHE A 299 14.04 -6.19 12.32
N PHE A 300 15.14 -6.06 13.05
CA PHE A 300 15.39 -6.88 14.24
C PHE A 300 15.05 -6.13 15.54
N GLU A 301 14.91 -4.80 15.51
CA GLU A 301 14.63 -3.97 16.68
C GLU A 301 13.52 -2.96 16.39
N ALA A 302 12.53 -2.89 17.30
CA ALA A 302 11.39 -1.98 17.21
C ALA A 302 10.90 -1.46 18.57
N ARG A 303 11.58 -1.80 19.65
CA ARG A 303 11.34 -1.33 21.03
C ARG A 303 12.32 -0.25 21.44
N ARG A 304 13.44 -0.12 20.72
CA ARG A 304 14.48 0.88 20.97
C ARG A 304 14.83 1.63 19.70
N GLY A 305 15.18 2.91 19.85
CA GLY A 305 15.86 3.67 18.81
C GLY A 305 17.28 3.17 18.57
N CYS A 306 17.81 3.40 17.36
CA CYS A 306 19.22 3.16 17.05
C CYS A 306 20.15 4.10 17.82
N CYS A 307 19.74 5.33 18.14
CA CYS A 307 20.58 6.32 18.78
C CYS A 307 20.70 6.15 20.31
N GLY A 308 21.92 6.23 20.84
CA GLY A 308 22.19 6.13 22.28
C GLY A 308 21.70 4.82 22.90
N THR A 309 21.01 4.88 24.04
CA THR A 309 20.33 3.69 24.58
C THR A 309 19.03 3.38 23.84
N GLY A 310 18.48 4.32 23.06
CA GLY A 310 17.27 4.16 22.28
C GLY A 310 15.97 4.13 23.08
N THR A 311 15.98 4.48 24.37
CA THR A 311 14.82 4.37 25.27
C THR A 311 14.17 5.71 25.57
N VAL A 312 14.97 6.77 25.68
CA VAL A 312 14.51 8.15 25.98
C VAL A 312 15.20 9.19 25.10
N GLU A 313 16.20 8.77 24.33
CA GLU A 313 17.04 9.62 23.52
C GLU A 313 16.25 10.25 22.38
N THR A 314 15.87 11.51 22.59
CA THR A 314 15.46 12.46 21.57
C THR A 314 16.06 13.81 21.97
N THR A 315 16.28 14.74 21.03
CA THR A 315 16.97 16.04 21.22
C THR A 315 18.50 16.01 21.27
N SER A 316 19.09 17.20 21.14
CA SER A 316 20.54 17.48 21.18
C SER A 316 21.29 17.02 22.42
N LEU A 317 20.58 16.82 23.53
CA LEU A 317 21.20 16.38 24.78
C LEU A 317 21.39 14.87 24.86
N LEU A 318 20.50 14.10 24.23
CA LEU A 318 20.40 12.66 24.45
C LEU A 318 20.79 11.83 23.23
N CYS A 319 20.58 12.35 22.02
CA CYS A 319 21.08 11.75 20.77
C CYS A 319 22.07 12.71 20.09
N ASN A 320 23.38 12.55 20.32
CA ASN A 320 24.44 13.43 19.81
C ASN A 320 25.75 12.64 19.56
N PRO A 321 26.85 13.26 19.08
CA PRO A 321 28.06 12.52 18.72
C PRO A 321 28.73 11.78 19.89
N LYS A 322 28.40 12.15 21.14
CA LYS A 322 28.90 11.53 22.36
C LYS A 322 27.94 10.46 22.92
N SER A 323 26.80 10.22 22.29
CA SER A 323 25.84 9.20 22.71
C SER A 323 26.40 7.79 22.47
N ILE A 324 26.94 7.22 23.55
CA ILE A 324 27.42 5.83 23.58
C ILE A 324 26.26 4.88 23.29
N GLY A 325 26.48 3.88 22.45
CA GLY A 325 25.47 2.86 22.11
C GLY A 325 24.73 3.09 20.80
N THR A 326 25.00 4.20 20.09
CA THR A 326 24.43 4.44 18.75
C THR A 326 24.77 3.29 17.81
N CYS A 327 23.74 2.68 17.23
CA CYS A 327 23.86 1.44 16.48
C CYS A 327 24.68 1.61 15.19
N PRO A 328 25.46 0.61 14.76
CA PRO A 328 26.22 0.66 13.51
C PRO A 328 25.35 0.48 12.26
N ASN A 329 24.20 -0.21 12.37
CA ASN A 329 23.31 -0.48 11.25
C ASN A 329 21.88 -0.02 11.55
N ALA A 330 21.48 1.14 11.02
CA ALA A 330 20.14 1.70 11.21
C ALA A 330 19.05 0.97 10.41
N THR A 331 19.38 0.23 9.35
CA THR A 331 18.36 -0.42 8.50
C THR A 331 17.62 -1.55 9.20
N GLY A 332 18.18 -2.09 10.28
CA GLY A 332 17.53 -3.11 11.11
C GLY A 332 16.68 -2.57 12.26
N TYR A 333 16.58 -1.24 12.42
CA TYR A 333 15.79 -0.58 13.46
C TYR A 333 14.56 0.12 12.86
N VAL A 334 13.40 -0.09 13.47
CA VAL A 334 12.18 0.66 13.11
C VAL A 334 12.32 2.13 13.48
N PHE A 335 12.92 2.42 14.63
CA PHE A 335 13.11 3.78 15.13
C PHE A 335 14.57 4.22 15.04
N TRP A 336 14.77 5.45 14.58
CA TRP A 336 16.10 6.08 14.60
C TRP A 336 16.47 6.56 16.00
N ASP A 337 15.57 7.30 16.64
CA ASP A 337 15.69 7.76 18.02
C ASP A 337 14.50 7.23 18.85
N SER A 338 14.26 7.71 20.06
CA SER A 338 13.17 7.17 20.89
C SER A 338 11.75 7.57 20.44
N VAL A 339 11.60 8.32 19.34
CA VAL A 339 10.33 8.87 18.83
C VAL A 339 10.19 8.67 17.31
N HIS A 340 11.24 8.93 16.54
CA HIS A 340 11.17 9.08 15.10
C HIS A 340 11.55 7.79 14.35
N PRO A 341 10.86 7.43 13.25
CA PRO A 341 11.23 6.29 12.43
C PRO A 341 12.61 6.45 11.78
N SER A 342 13.28 5.33 11.51
CA SER A 342 14.48 5.32 10.66
C SER A 342 14.14 5.56 9.19
N GLU A 343 15.13 5.89 8.37
CA GLU A 343 14.93 5.98 6.92
C GLU A 343 14.38 4.66 6.36
N ALA A 344 14.86 3.51 6.84
CA ALA A 344 14.37 2.21 6.41
C ALA A 344 12.88 2.01 6.77
N ALA A 345 12.45 2.44 7.96
CA ALA A 345 11.04 2.42 8.33
C ALA A 345 10.19 3.40 7.51
N ASN A 346 10.71 4.59 7.21
CA ASN A 346 10.06 5.57 6.32
C ASN A 346 9.92 5.05 4.87
N GLN A 347 10.86 4.21 4.43
CA GLN A 347 10.83 3.54 3.12
C GLN A 347 10.01 2.26 3.12
N SER A 348 9.65 1.74 4.30
CA SER A 348 8.92 0.48 4.41
C SER A 348 7.57 0.62 3.72
N LYS A 349 7.44 -0.06 2.59
CA LYS A 349 6.16 -0.26 1.93
C LYS A 349 5.39 -1.23 2.82
N THR A 350 4.60 -0.71 3.75
CA THR A 350 3.60 -1.56 4.39
C THR A 350 2.68 -2.07 3.30
N MET A 351 2.73 -3.39 3.10
CA MET A 351 2.17 -4.11 1.96
C MET A 351 0.63 -4.15 2.06
N ALA A 352 -0.01 -3.00 1.92
CA ALA A 352 -1.45 -2.92 1.75
C ALA A 352 -1.82 -3.46 0.36
N ILE A 353 -2.57 -4.57 0.34
CA ILE A 353 -3.09 -5.15 -0.90
C ILE A 353 -3.90 -4.07 -1.65
N PRO A 354 -3.64 -3.84 -2.95
CA PRO A 354 -4.32 -2.79 -3.70
C PRO A 354 -5.84 -2.92 -3.65
N VAL A 355 -6.55 -1.80 -3.49
CA VAL A 355 -8.00 -1.69 -3.60
C VAL A 355 -8.33 -0.78 -4.77
N ILE A 356 -9.14 -1.26 -5.70
CA ILE A 356 -9.40 -0.58 -6.98
C ILE A 356 -10.89 -0.28 -7.11
N ASN A 357 -11.22 1.01 -7.22
CA ASN A 357 -12.57 1.46 -7.54
C ASN A 357 -12.82 1.36 -9.06
N LEU A 358 -13.65 0.41 -9.49
CA LEU A 358 -13.88 0.14 -10.92
C LEU A 358 -14.89 1.10 -11.58
N GLU A 359 -15.59 1.93 -10.82
CA GLU A 359 -16.46 2.97 -11.36
C GLU A 359 -15.63 4.08 -12.06
N GLU A 360 -14.43 4.33 -11.53
CA GLU A 360 -13.51 5.36 -12.04
C GLU A 360 -12.97 5.08 -13.45
N LEU A 361 -13.11 3.84 -13.95
CA LEU A 361 -12.74 3.46 -15.32
C LEU A 361 -13.58 4.17 -16.41
N ASN A 362 -14.74 4.72 -16.03
CA ASN A 362 -15.66 5.40 -16.94
C ASN A 362 -15.56 6.93 -16.88
N GLY A 363 -14.67 7.49 -16.05
CA GLY A 363 -14.59 8.93 -15.80
C GLY A 363 -13.20 9.52 -16.04
N GLU A 364 -12.98 10.74 -15.55
CA GLU A 364 -11.72 11.48 -15.69
C GLU A 364 -10.50 10.75 -15.09
N LYS A 365 -10.75 9.83 -14.15
CA LYS A 365 -9.71 9.04 -13.47
C LYS A 365 -9.32 7.75 -14.19
N ARG A 366 -9.92 7.45 -15.36
CA ARG A 366 -9.68 6.19 -16.11
C ARG A 366 -8.20 5.82 -16.19
N ASN A 367 -7.32 6.74 -16.59
CA ASN A 367 -5.88 6.45 -16.74
C ASN A 367 -5.20 6.06 -15.42
N GLN A 368 -5.60 6.69 -14.31
CA GLN A 368 -5.09 6.36 -12.98
C GLN A 368 -5.57 4.97 -12.55
N THR A 369 -6.86 4.69 -12.72
CA THR A 369 -7.45 3.38 -12.40
C THR A 369 -6.87 2.26 -13.26
N MET A 370 -6.69 2.50 -14.57
CA MET A 370 -5.98 1.60 -15.49
C MET A 370 -4.57 1.28 -14.98
N SER A 371 -3.80 2.31 -14.60
CA SER A 371 -2.46 2.15 -14.03
C SER A 371 -2.48 1.33 -12.73
N LEU A 372 -3.43 1.58 -11.83
CA LEU A 372 -3.57 0.81 -10.59
C LEU A 372 -3.88 -0.66 -10.86
N VAL A 373 -4.76 -0.96 -11.83
CA VAL A 373 -5.03 -2.35 -12.25
C VAL A 373 -3.75 -2.99 -12.81
N HIS A 374 -3.01 -2.29 -13.67
CA HIS A 374 -1.76 -2.80 -14.23
C HIS A 374 -0.73 -3.10 -13.14
N GLU A 375 -0.51 -2.17 -12.20
CA GLU A 375 0.42 -2.35 -11.10
C GLU A 375 0.01 -3.48 -10.15
N ALA A 376 -1.28 -3.60 -9.84
CA ALA A 376 -1.81 -4.70 -9.05
C ALA A 376 -1.56 -6.05 -9.73
N CYS A 377 -1.85 -6.16 -11.02
CA CYS A 377 -1.63 -7.39 -11.78
C CYS A 377 -0.13 -7.75 -11.86
N ALA A 378 0.73 -6.77 -12.12
CA ALA A 378 2.16 -7.01 -12.33
C ALA A 378 2.95 -7.22 -11.03
N LYS A 379 2.64 -6.45 -9.98
CA LYS A 379 3.40 -6.47 -8.71
C LYS A 379 2.80 -7.41 -7.68
N TRP A 380 1.49 -7.69 -7.73
CA TRP A 380 0.79 -8.46 -6.70
C TRP A 380 0.18 -9.76 -7.20
N GLY A 381 -0.42 -9.77 -8.39
CA GLY A 381 -1.24 -10.88 -8.88
C GLY A 381 -2.55 -11.07 -8.11
N PHE A 382 -2.81 -10.20 -7.11
CA PHE A 382 -3.92 -10.20 -6.19
C PHE A 382 -4.34 -8.76 -5.88
N PHE A 383 -5.65 -8.47 -5.84
CA PHE A 383 -6.16 -7.16 -5.45
C PHE A 383 -7.65 -7.20 -5.10
N TRP A 384 -8.11 -6.18 -4.36
CA TRP A 384 -9.52 -5.95 -4.11
C TRP A 384 -10.12 -5.04 -5.18
N VAL A 385 -11.39 -5.29 -5.52
CA VAL A 385 -12.20 -4.35 -6.31
C VAL A 385 -13.43 -3.90 -5.54
N GLU A 386 -13.78 -2.63 -5.69
CA GLU A 386 -15.00 -2.02 -5.16
C GLU A 386 -15.75 -1.26 -6.26
N ASN A 387 -17.02 -0.94 -6.01
CA ASN A 387 -17.95 -0.34 -6.99
C ASN A 387 -17.93 -1.11 -8.32
N HIS A 388 -17.91 -2.44 -8.22
CA HIS A 388 -17.79 -3.38 -9.34
C HIS A 388 -19.11 -3.65 -10.06
N GLY A 389 -20.24 -3.12 -9.56
CA GLY A 389 -21.56 -3.25 -10.18
C GLY A 389 -22.31 -4.54 -9.88
N ILE A 390 -21.80 -5.38 -8.96
CA ILE A 390 -22.55 -6.54 -8.47
C ILE A 390 -23.46 -6.09 -7.34
N ASN A 391 -24.72 -6.53 -7.35
CA ASN A 391 -25.71 -6.15 -6.36
C ASN A 391 -25.31 -6.64 -4.95
N GLU A 392 -25.13 -5.69 -4.03
CA GLU A 392 -24.70 -5.98 -2.65
C GLU A 392 -25.70 -6.86 -1.89
N GLY A 393 -27.01 -6.62 -2.07
CA GLY A 393 -28.06 -7.42 -1.45
C GLY A 393 -28.03 -8.87 -1.91
N LEU A 394 -27.74 -9.11 -3.20
CA LEU A 394 -27.57 -10.44 -3.77
C LEU A 394 -26.33 -11.15 -3.21
N MET A 395 -25.21 -10.45 -3.08
CA MET A 395 -23.99 -11.00 -2.47
C MET A 395 -24.25 -11.48 -1.04
N GLN A 396 -24.93 -10.67 -0.24
CA GLN A 396 -25.30 -11.03 1.13
C GLN A 396 -26.30 -12.18 1.17
N LYS A 397 -27.30 -12.17 0.28
CA LYS A 397 -28.27 -13.26 0.14
C LYS A 397 -27.58 -14.60 -0.15
N ILE A 398 -26.66 -14.64 -1.11
CA ILE A 398 -25.93 -15.86 -1.47
C ILE A 398 -25.06 -16.34 -0.31
N LYS A 399 -24.31 -15.45 0.36
CA LYS A 399 -23.52 -15.82 1.53
C LYS A 399 -24.37 -16.51 2.60
N SER A 400 -25.56 -15.95 2.87
CA SER A 400 -26.52 -16.51 3.83
C SER A 400 -27.04 -17.88 3.39
N LEU A 401 -27.49 -18.01 2.13
CA LEU A 401 -28.03 -19.26 1.59
C LEU A 401 -26.98 -20.38 1.53
N VAL A 402 -25.73 -20.07 1.18
CA VAL A 402 -24.64 -21.06 1.18
C VAL A 402 -24.34 -21.52 2.60
N LYS A 403 -24.26 -20.61 3.58
CA LYS A 403 -24.05 -20.98 4.99
C LYS A 403 -25.19 -21.87 5.50
N MET A 404 -26.43 -21.52 5.18
CA MET A 404 -27.61 -22.33 5.53
C MET A 404 -27.56 -23.71 4.88
N HIS A 405 -27.25 -23.79 3.59
CA HIS A 405 -27.12 -25.08 2.89
C HIS A 405 -26.03 -25.95 3.50
N TYR A 406 -24.88 -25.37 3.85
CA TYR A 406 -23.81 -26.10 4.54
C TYR A 406 -24.28 -26.66 5.89
N GLU A 407 -24.88 -25.83 6.74
CA GLU A 407 -25.37 -26.23 8.06
C GLU A 407 -26.40 -27.35 7.98
N GLU A 408 -27.32 -27.29 7.02
CA GLU A 408 -28.40 -28.27 6.89
C GLU A 408 -28.01 -29.57 6.17
N ASN A 409 -27.04 -29.53 5.24
CA ASN A 409 -26.83 -30.63 4.28
C ASN A 409 -25.39 -31.18 4.23
N MET A 410 -24.39 -30.39 4.65
CA MET A 410 -22.98 -30.74 4.45
C MET A 410 -22.19 -30.87 5.75
N LYS A 411 -22.61 -30.20 6.82
CA LYS A 411 -21.84 -30.10 8.06
C LYS A 411 -21.66 -31.43 8.74
N ASP A 412 -22.75 -32.16 8.96
CA ASP A 412 -22.72 -33.44 9.69
C ASP A 412 -21.88 -34.47 8.92
N SER A 413 -22.11 -34.59 7.60
CA SER A 413 -21.35 -35.48 6.74
C SER A 413 -19.86 -35.12 6.66
N PHE A 414 -19.50 -33.83 6.74
CA PHE A 414 -18.11 -33.41 6.84
C PHE A 414 -17.46 -33.88 8.15
N TYR A 415 -18.11 -33.67 9.30
CA TYR A 415 -17.54 -34.10 10.59
C TYR A 415 -17.56 -35.62 10.81
N ASP A 416 -18.41 -36.33 10.07
CA ASP A 416 -18.41 -37.79 10.00
C ASP A 416 -17.41 -38.36 8.98
N SER A 417 -16.75 -37.52 8.18
CA SER A 417 -15.75 -37.95 7.20
C SER A 417 -14.49 -38.52 7.87
N ASP A 418 -13.76 -39.36 7.13
CA ASP A 418 -12.49 -39.92 7.60
C ASP A 418 -11.46 -38.82 7.92
N ILE A 419 -11.45 -37.73 7.13
CA ILE A 419 -10.59 -36.56 7.35
C ILE A 419 -10.88 -35.95 8.72
N ALA A 420 -12.15 -35.68 9.04
CA ALA A 420 -12.51 -35.12 10.34
C ALA A 420 -12.23 -36.09 11.50
N LYS A 421 -12.43 -37.40 11.30
CA LYS A 421 -12.12 -38.43 12.29
C LYS A 421 -10.62 -38.53 12.59
N THR A 422 -9.74 -38.14 11.67
CA THR A 422 -8.28 -38.08 11.95
C THR A 422 -7.91 -37.08 13.04
N LEU A 423 -8.78 -36.14 13.44
CA LEU A 423 -8.56 -35.28 14.62
C LEU A 423 -8.24 -36.07 15.91
N LYS A 424 -8.72 -37.32 15.99
CA LYS A 424 -8.53 -38.24 17.13
C LYS A 424 -7.17 -38.96 17.09
N THR A 425 -6.54 -39.08 15.93
CA THR A 425 -5.23 -39.71 15.77
C THR A 425 -4.15 -38.61 15.77
N HIS A 426 -3.10 -38.74 16.58
CA HIS A 426 -2.11 -37.68 16.81
C HIS A 426 -1.10 -37.49 15.65
N ASN A 427 -1.48 -37.84 14.42
CA ASN A 427 -0.60 -37.78 13.26
C ASN A 427 -0.94 -36.55 12.41
N LYS A 428 0.08 -35.79 12.02
CA LYS A 428 -0.09 -34.70 11.04
C LYS A 428 -0.49 -35.29 9.69
N VAL A 429 -1.55 -34.77 9.09
CA VAL A 429 -2.05 -35.22 7.80
C VAL A 429 -1.85 -34.10 6.78
N PHE A 430 -0.88 -34.26 5.88
CA PHE A 430 -0.53 -33.24 4.88
C PHE A 430 -1.15 -33.48 3.49
N ASP A 431 -1.79 -34.62 3.27
CA ASP A 431 -2.26 -35.04 1.93
C ASP A 431 -3.73 -34.70 1.65
N PHE A 432 -4.44 -34.14 2.63
CA PHE A 432 -5.87 -33.83 2.53
C PHE A 432 -6.14 -32.36 2.89
N ASP A 433 -7.15 -31.79 2.24
CA ASP A 433 -7.59 -30.41 2.44
C ASP A 433 -8.79 -30.39 3.42
N TRP A 434 -8.72 -29.57 4.47
CA TRP A 434 -9.81 -29.38 5.46
C TRP A 434 -10.89 -28.46 4.87
N GLU A 435 -11.64 -29.00 3.91
CA GLU A 435 -12.57 -28.26 3.08
C GLU A 435 -13.84 -29.08 2.80
N SER A 436 -14.98 -28.42 2.90
CA SER A 436 -16.27 -28.93 2.40
C SER A 436 -16.67 -28.09 1.20
N SER A 437 -16.81 -28.68 0.02
CA SER A 437 -17.09 -27.90 -1.20
C SER A 437 -18.02 -28.57 -2.20
N ILE A 438 -18.67 -27.72 -3.01
CA ILE A 438 -19.47 -28.08 -4.18
C ILE A 438 -18.93 -27.26 -5.35
N PHE A 439 -18.84 -27.88 -6.52
CA PHE A 439 -18.46 -27.20 -7.75
C PHE A 439 -19.66 -27.09 -8.68
N ILE A 440 -20.02 -25.87 -9.08
CA ILE A 440 -21.13 -25.58 -10.00
C ILE A 440 -20.53 -25.12 -11.32
N ARG A 441 -20.76 -25.87 -12.40
CA ARG A 441 -20.42 -25.42 -13.75
C ARG A 441 -21.56 -24.57 -14.28
N HIS A 442 -21.24 -23.43 -14.89
CA HIS A 442 -22.21 -22.48 -15.49
C HIS A 442 -22.08 -22.40 -17.01
N LYS A 443 -20.85 -22.45 -17.54
CA LYS A 443 -20.58 -22.50 -18.99
C LYS A 443 -19.57 -23.61 -19.32
N PRO A 444 -19.68 -24.29 -20.48
CA PRO A 444 -20.63 -24.05 -21.57
C PRO A 444 -22.07 -24.44 -21.23
N ASP A 445 -22.26 -25.48 -20.40
CA ASP A 445 -23.56 -25.93 -19.93
C ASP A 445 -23.58 -26.05 -18.41
N THR A 446 -24.70 -25.67 -17.81
CA THR A 446 -24.88 -25.75 -16.37
C THR A 446 -24.89 -27.20 -15.88
N SER A 447 -24.15 -27.52 -14.81
CA SER A 447 -24.12 -28.87 -14.24
C SER A 447 -25.42 -29.19 -13.49
N THR A 448 -26.26 -30.04 -14.08
CA THR A 448 -27.56 -30.46 -13.51
C THR A 448 -27.41 -31.23 -12.19
N GLU A 449 -26.39 -32.09 -12.08
CA GLU A 449 -26.11 -32.90 -10.88
C GLU A 449 -25.78 -32.04 -9.65
N ALA A 450 -24.98 -30.99 -9.83
CA ALA A 450 -24.60 -30.09 -8.73
C ALA A 450 -25.79 -29.24 -8.25
N ILE A 451 -26.73 -28.94 -9.14
CA ILE A 451 -27.91 -28.12 -8.84
C ILE A 451 -29.04 -28.96 -8.23
N ALA A 452 -29.12 -30.25 -8.55
CA ALA A 452 -30.18 -31.14 -8.08
C ALA A 452 -30.31 -31.20 -6.55
N ASN A 453 -29.20 -31.01 -5.83
CA ASN A 453 -29.14 -31.05 -4.36
C ASN A 453 -29.20 -29.66 -3.70
N LEU A 454 -29.26 -28.58 -4.48
CA LEU A 454 -29.35 -27.22 -3.96
C LEU A 454 -30.81 -26.80 -3.83
N LYS A 455 -31.12 -26.03 -2.78
CA LYS A 455 -32.46 -25.43 -2.62
C LYS A 455 -32.75 -24.54 -3.83
N PRO A 456 -33.99 -24.55 -4.40
CA PRO A 456 -34.33 -23.75 -5.57
C PRO A 456 -33.99 -22.26 -5.44
N GLU A 457 -34.12 -21.69 -4.23
CA GLU A 457 -33.77 -20.30 -3.97
C GLU A 457 -32.26 -20.02 -4.11
N LEU A 458 -31.40 -20.94 -3.67
CA LEU A 458 -29.95 -20.83 -3.84
C LEU A 458 -29.55 -20.96 -5.30
N CYS A 459 -30.18 -21.88 -6.04
CA CYS A 459 -29.97 -22.01 -7.49
C CYS A 459 -30.28 -20.70 -8.20
N LYS A 460 -31.46 -20.14 -7.92
CA LYS A 460 -31.89 -18.89 -8.55
C LYS A 460 -30.98 -17.71 -8.20
N ALA A 461 -30.57 -17.60 -6.93
CA ALA A 461 -29.64 -16.55 -6.50
C ALA A 461 -28.27 -16.70 -7.20
N MET A 462 -27.75 -17.92 -7.34
CA MET A 462 -26.50 -18.19 -8.05
C MET A 462 -26.60 -17.85 -9.55
N GLU A 463 -27.71 -18.14 -10.20
CA GLU A 463 -27.98 -17.73 -11.60
C GLU A 463 -27.98 -16.20 -11.75
N ASP A 464 -28.68 -15.47 -10.87
CA ASP A 464 -28.74 -14.01 -10.95
C ASP A 464 -27.36 -13.35 -10.64
N TYR A 465 -26.52 -14.04 -9.86
CA TYR A 465 -25.19 -13.57 -9.48
C TYR A 465 -24.15 -13.85 -10.55
N ILE A 466 -24.20 -15.02 -11.20
CA ILE A 466 -23.15 -15.41 -12.13
C ILE A 466 -23.07 -14.46 -13.32
N ASP A 467 -24.19 -13.99 -13.86
CA ASP A 467 -24.20 -13.03 -14.97
C ASP A 467 -23.46 -11.72 -14.62
N GLN A 468 -23.62 -11.23 -13.39
CA GLN A 468 -22.95 -10.02 -12.90
C GLN A 468 -21.44 -10.25 -12.69
N VAL A 469 -21.06 -11.43 -12.21
CA VAL A 469 -19.65 -11.80 -12.03
C VAL A 469 -18.95 -12.00 -13.38
N ILE A 470 -19.64 -12.58 -14.38
CA ILE A 470 -19.13 -12.71 -15.74
C ILE A 470 -18.86 -11.33 -16.34
N ASN A 471 -19.81 -10.39 -16.21
CA ASN A 471 -19.62 -9.02 -16.68
C ASN A 471 -18.41 -8.35 -16.02
N LEU A 472 -18.20 -8.57 -14.73
CA LEU A 472 -17.02 -8.08 -14.02
C LEU A 472 -15.72 -8.71 -14.55
N ALA A 473 -15.71 -10.03 -14.76
CA ALA A 473 -14.56 -10.76 -15.30
C ALA A 473 -14.18 -10.25 -16.71
N GLU A 474 -15.18 -10.05 -17.57
CA GLU A 474 -14.98 -9.53 -18.92
C GLU A 474 -14.47 -8.08 -18.91
N LYS A 475 -15.02 -7.22 -18.03
CA LYS A 475 -14.52 -5.85 -17.86
C LYS A 475 -13.06 -5.82 -17.42
N LEU A 476 -12.67 -6.73 -16.51
CA LEU A 476 -11.27 -6.89 -16.08
C LEU A 476 -10.39 -7.41 -17.22
N ALA A 477 -10.86 -8.39 -17.99
CA ALA A 477 -10.14 -8.91 -19.16
C ALA A 477 -9.91 -7.83 -20.23
N GLU A 478 -10.91 -6.97 -20.48
CA GLU A 478 -10.76 -5.83 -21.39
C GLU A 478 -9.73 -4.82 -20.89
N THR A 479 -9.83 -4.45 -19.61
CA THR A 479 -8.91 -3.53 -18.92
C THR A 479 -7.47 -4.05 -18.97
N MET A 480 -7.27 -5.34 -18.69
CA MET A 480 -5.97 -6.01 -18.77
C MET A 480 -5.42 -6.04 -20.19
N SER A 481 -6.27 -6.27 -21.20
CA SER A 481 -5.87 -6.26 -22.61
C SER A 481 -5.36 -4.88 -23.04
N GLU A 482 -6.11 -3.82 -22.70
CA GLU A 482 -5.70 -2.43 -22.96
C GLU A 482 -4.38 -2.08 -22.26
N ASN A 483 -4.22 -2.45 -20.98
CA ASN A 483 -2.99 -2.21 -20.22
C ASN A 483 -1.77 -2.94 -20.79
N LEU A 484 -1.97 -4.09 -21.44
CA LEU A 484 -0.91 -4.85 -22.12
C LEU A 484 -0.63 -4.32 -23.54
N GLY A 485 -1.32 -3.26 -23.99
CA GLY A 485 -1.18 -2.71 -25.34
C GLY A 485 -1.75 -3.63 -26.43
N LEU A 486 -2.71 -4.48 -26.06
CA LEU A 486 -3.45 -5.39 -26.93
C LEU A 486 -4.80 -4.78 -27.31
N ASP A 487 -5.45 -5.36 -28.33
CA ASP A 487 -6.82 -4.99 -28.66
C ASP A 487 -7.73 -5.21 -27.45
N LYS A 488 -8.66 -4.28 -27.19
CA LYS A 488 -9.52 -4.29 -26.00
C LYS A 488 -10.18 -5.66 -25.73
N GLY A 489 -10.64 -6.35 -26.77
CA GLY A 489 -11.28 -7.66 -26.65
C GLY A 489 -10.33 -8.88 -26.66
N TYR A 490 -9.01 -8.68 -26.62
CA TYR A 490 -8.03 -9.75 -26.88
C TYR A 490 -8.20 -10.92 -25.92
N LEU A 491 -8.11 -10.69 -24.59
CA LEU A 491 -8.21 -11.77 -23.61
C LEU A 491 -9.55 -12.49 -23.65
N LYS A 492 -10.66 -11.74 -23.82
CA LYS A 492 -11.99 -12.31 -23.98
C LYS A 492 -12.06 -13.24 -25.20
N LYS A 493 -11.50 -12.82 -26.34
CA LYS A 493 -11.43 -13.63 -27.56
C LYS A 493 -10.54 -14.86 -27.37
N THR A 494 -9.38 -14.72 -26.73
CA THR A 494 -8.47 -15.84 -26.42
C THR A 494 -9.15 -16.88 -25.54
N PHE A 495 -10.02 -16.47 -24.62
CA PHE A 495 -10.69 -17.39 -23.70
C PHE A 495 -11.99 -17.98 -24.27
N SER A 496 -12.48 -17.49 -25.42
CA SER A 496 -13.77 -17.91 -25.98
C SER A 496 -13.73 -19.33 -26.58
N ASP A 497 -14.77 -20.14 -26.42
CA ASP A 497 -15.93 -19.96 -25.52
C ASP A 497 -15.54 -20.32 -24.08
N PRO A 498 -15.70 -19.41 -23.11
CA PRO A 498 -15.07 -19.57 -21.81
C PRO A 498 -15.71 -20.69 -21.00
N TYR A 499 -14.87 -21.40 -20.25
CA TYR A 499 -15.32 -22.27 -19.18
C TYR A 499 -15.56 -21.42 -17.94
N ILE A 500 -16.76 -21.51 -17.35
CA ILE A 500 -17.12 -20.73 -16.17
C ILE A 500 -17.68 -21.68 -15.13
N GLY A 501 -17.05 -21.70 -13.97
CA GLY A 501 -17.49 -22.49 -12.83
C GLY A 501 -17.27 -21.78 -11.51
N THR A 502 -18.11 -22.08 -10.53
CA THR A 502 -17.99 -21.56 -9.16
C THR A 502 -17.72 -22.70 -8.20
N LYS A 503 -16.61 -22.61 -7.47
CA LYS A 503 -16.34 -23.44 -6.30
C LYS A 503 -16.93 -22.76 -5.07
N VAL A 504 -17.94 -23.38 -4.49
CA VAL A 504 -18.54 -23.00 -3.22
C VAL A 504 -17.90 -23.85 -2.14
N ALA A 505 -17.11 -23.24 -1.27
CA ALA A 505 -16.39 -23.92 -0.20
C ALA A 505 -16.68 -23.30 1.17
N ILE A 506 -16.84 -24.16 2.16
CA ILE A 506 -16.76 -23.83 3.58
C ILE A 506 -15.51 -24.54 4.12
N TYR A 507 -14.65 -23.80 4.81
CA TYR A 507 -13.57 -24.35 5.62
C TYR A 507 -14.08 -24.45 7.05
N PRO A 508 -14.50 -25.64 7.52
CA PRO A 508 -15.18 -25.75 8.80
C PRO A 508 -14.25 -25.43 9.97
N GLN A 509 -14.83 -25.04 11.10
CA GLN A 509 -14.09 -24.84 12.34
C GLN A 509 -13.20 -26.07 12.64
N CYS A 510 -11.90 -25.84 12.83
CA CYS A 510 -10.93 -26.89 13.11
C CYS A 510 -10.40 -26.75 14.55
N PRO A 511 -10.60 -27.72 15.43
CA PRO A 511 -10.09 -27.67 16.81
C PRO A 511 -8.56 -27.64 16.92
N LYS A 512 -7.85 -28.12 15.88
CA LYS A 512 -6.39 -28.26 15.82
C LYS A 512 -5.85 -27.69 14.49
N PRO A 513 -6.02 -26.39 14.22
CA PRO A 513 -5.72 -25.82 12.92
C PRO A 513 -4.24 -25.92 12.51
N GLU A 514 -3.34 -26.13 13.47
CA GLU A 514 -1.91 -26.36 13.25
C GLU A 514 -1.56 -27.72 12.64
N GLN A 515 -2.51 -28.67 12.62
CA GLN A 515 -2.32 -30.03 12.09
C GLN A 515 -2.86 -30.20 10.67
N PHE A 516 -3.63 -29.23 10.19
CA PHE A 516 -4.35 -29.29 8.93
C PHE A 516 -4.09 -28.05 8.08
N ILE A 517 -4.25 -28.20 6.78
CA ILE A 517 -4.34 -27.09 5.86
C ILE A 517 -5.75 -27.09 5.29
N GLY A 518 -6.40 -25.94 5.21
CA GLY A 518 -7.73 -25.79 4.65
C GLY A 518 -7.72 -26.07 3.15
N LEU A 519 -6.78 -25.45 2.44
CA LEU A 519 -6.45 -25.75 1.05
C LEU A 519 -4.95 -25.55 0.82
N ARG A 520 -4.26 -26.61 0.39
CA ARG A 520 -2.81 -26.60 0.16
C ARG A 520 -2.36 -25.53 -0.83
N ALA A 521 -1.09 -25.15 -0.71
CA ALA A 521 -0.47 -24.13 -1.55
C ALA A 521 -0.53 -24.53 -3.03
N HIS A 522 -1.10 -23.65 -3.87
CA HIS A 522 -1.17 -23.84 -5.33
C HIS A 522 -1.29 -22.50 -6.05
N THR A 523 -1.14 -22.51 -7.37
CA THR A 523 -1.58 -21.41 -8.25
C THR A 523 -2.81 -21.89 -9.01
N ASP A 524 -3.66 -20.96 -9.44
CA ASP A 524 -4.85 -21.34 -10.20
C ASP A 524 -4.50 -21.60 -11.66
N ALA A 525 -4.93 -22.75 -12.19
CA ALA A 525 -4.67 -23.11 -13.59
C ALA A 525 -5.24 -22.12 -14.62
N GLY A 526 -6.26 -21.37 -14.23
CA GLY A 526 -7.20 -20.72 -15.12
C GLY A 526 -6.84 -19.30 -15.58
N GLY A 527 -7.89 -18.52 -15.80
CA GLY A 527 -7.82 -17.12 -16.24
C GLY A 527 -7.93 -16.12 -15.10
N ILE A 528 -9.13 -15.56 -14.90
CA ILE A 528 -9.43 -14.59 -13.83
C ILE A 528 -10.26 -15.29 -12.76
N ILE A 529 -9.88 -15.13 -11.49
CA ILE A 529 -10.59 -15.69 -10.36
C ILE A 529 -11.22 -14.54 -9.57
N LEU A 530 -12.53 -14.64 -9.32
CA LEU A 530 -13.32 -13.66 -8.59
C LEU A 530 -13.88 -14.32 -7.33
N LEU A 531 -13.37 -13.89 -6.19
CA LEU A 531 -13.67 -14.47 -4.89
C LEU A 531 -14.58 -13.54 -4.07
N LEU A 532 -15.77 -14.04 -3.78
CA LEU A 532 -16.63 -13.55 -2.71
C LEU A 532 -16.36 -14.36 -1.44
N GLN A 533 -15.64 -13.77 -0.49
CA GLN A 533 -15.24 -14.45 0.75
C GLN A 533 -15.96 -13.95 2.01
N ASP A 534 -15.73 -14.66 3.11
CA ASP A 534 -16.27 -14.36 4.43
C ASP A 534 -15.90 -12.94 4.92
N ASP A 535 -16.82 -12.33 5.68
CA ASP A 535 -16.68 -10.96 6.20
C ASP A 535 -16.03 -10.93 7.60
N TYR A 536 -15.90 -12.08 8.27
CA TYR A 536 -15.41 -12.17 9.65
C TYR A 536 -14.26 -13.18 9.83
N VAL A 537 -14.33 -14.33 9.16
CA VAL A 537 -13.38 -15.42 9.35
C VAL A 537 -12.29 -15.38 8.28
N SER A 538 -11.04 -15.16 8.72
CA SER A 538 -9.86 -15.16 7.86
C SER A 538 -9.37 -16.58 7.57
N GLY A 539 -8.42 -16.70 6.63
CA GLY A 539 -7.74 -17.98 6.37
C GLY A 539 -6.97 -18.02 5.07
N LEU A 540 -7.34 -17.22 4.07
CA LEU A 540 -6.63 -17.15 2.80
C LEU A 540 -5.30 -16.40 2.95
N GLU A 541 -4.22 -16.96 2.43
CA GLU A 541 -2.89 -16.36 2.38
C GLU A 541 -2.32 -16.51 0.98
N PHE A 542 -1.49 -15.56 0.54
CA PHE A 542 -0.74 -15.64 -0.71
C PHE A 542 0.75 -15.38 -0.49
N TRP A 543 1.57 -15.96 -1.36
CA TRP A 543 3.03 -15.88 -1.25
C TRP A 543 3.54 -14.61 -1.92
N LYS A 544 4.23 -13.76 -1.17
CA LYS A 544 4.84 -12.54 -1.69
C LYS A 544 6.16 -12.28 -0.98
N ASP A 545 7.20 -11.97 -1.77
CA ASP A 545 8.53 -11.57 -1.28
C ASP A 545 9.16 -12.51 -0.24
N GLY A 546 8.88 -13.82 -0.33
CA GLY A 546 9.46 -14.83 0.55
C GLY A 546 8.62 -15.17 1.78
N GLU A 547 7.41 -14.62 1.91
CA GLU A 547 6.50 -14.91 3.02
C GLU A 547 5.04 -15.12 2.60
N TRP A 548 4.26 -15.73 3.50
CA TRP A 548 2.81 -15.85 3.38
C TRP A 548 2.14 -14.59 3.93
N VAL A 549 1.47 -13.85 3.05
CA VAL A 549 0.71 -12.63 3.37
C VAL A 549 -0.76 -13.00 3.60
N PRO A 550 -1.32 -12.76 4.80
CA PRO A 550 -2.72 -13.03 5.07
C PRO A 550 -3.64 -12.01 4.39
N ILE A 551 -4.76 -12.50 3.85
CA ILE A 551 -5.81 -11.67 3.29
C ILE A 551 -6.88 -11.46 4.35
N THR A 552 -7.15 -10.19 4.66
CA THR A 552 -8.18 -9.82 5.62
C THR A 552 -9.56 -10.24 5.13
N PRO A 553 -10.51 -10.54 6.04
CA PRO A 553 -11.91 -10.76 5.66
C PRO A 553 -12.47 -9.62 4.80
N SER A 554 -13.45 -9.95 3.97
CA SER A 554 -14.11 -8.99 3.09
C SER A 554 -14.71 -7.84 3.91
N LYS A 555 -14.49 -6.61 3.45
CA LYS A 555 -15.17 -5.41 3.95
C LYS A 555 -15.84 -4.70 2.79
N TYR A 556 -16.95 -4.02 3.06
CA TYR A 556 -17.63 -3.16 2.09
C TYR A 556 -18.03 -3.88 0.78
N ASN A 557 -18.47 -5.14 0.89
CA ASN A 557 -18.92 -5.95 -0.25
C ASN A 557 -17.90 -6.07 -1.40
N ARG A 558 -16.59 -5.95 -1.11
CA ARG A 558 -15.54 -6.06 -2.12
C ARG A 558 -15.42 -7.48 -2.66
N ILE A 559 -15.03 -7.58 -3.94
CA ILE A 559 -14.60 -8.84 -4.55
C ILE A 559 -13.07 -8.90 -4.52
N PHE A 560 -12.54 -10.03 -4.12
CA PHE A 560 -11.11 -10.31 -4.20
C PHE A 560 -10.79 -10.93 -5.55
N VAL A 561 -9.79 -10.42 -6.25
CA VAL A 561 -9.42 -10.85 -7.59
C VAL A 561 -8.01 -11.41 -7.58
N ASN A 562 -7.81 -12.54 -8.26
CA ASN A 562 -6.49 -13.08 -8.54
C ASN A 562 -6.36 -13.65 -9.95
N LEU A 563 -5.11 -13.77 -10.38
CA LEU A 563 -4.76 -14.18 -11.74
C LEU A 563 -4.29 -15.62 -11.78
N GLY A 564 -4.78 -16.37 -12.76
CA GLY A 564 -4.37 -17.75 -13.03
C GLY A 564 -3.22 -17.85 -14.03
N ASP A 565 -2.69 -19.06 -14.15
CA ASP A 565 -1.52 -19.40 -14.95
C ASP A 565 -1.67 -18.98 -16.44
N GLN A 566 -2.89 -18.99 -16.99
CA GLN A 566 -3.10 -18.64 -18.40
C GLN A 566 -2.89 -17.14 -18.67
N LEU A 567 -3.21 -16.27 -17.70
CA LEU A 567 -2.89 -14.84 -17.82
C LEU A 567 -1.39 -14.58 -17.73
N GLU A 568 -0.66 -15.39 -16.95
CA GLU A 568 0.80 -15.31 -16.91
C GLU A 568 1.42 -15.67 -18.25
N VAL A 569 0.91 -16.70 -18.91
CA VAL A 569 1.37 -17.06 -20.26
C VAL A 569 1.01 -15.98 -21.29
N VAL A 570 -0.25 -15.57 -21.37
CA VAL A 570 -0.70 -14.60 -22.38
C VAL A 570 0.00 -13.24 -22.21
N SER A 571 0.23 -12.81 -20.98
CA SER A 571 0.94 -11.57 -20.65
C SER A 571 2.47 -11.71 -20.65
N ASN A 572 3.00 -12.87 -21.03
CA ASN A 572 4.43 -13.11 -21.11
C ASN A 572 5.19 -12.90 -19.79
N GLY A 573 4.56 -13.29 -18.68
CA GLY A 573 5.10 -13.13 -17.33
C GLY A 573 4.99 -11.72 -16.74
N ILE A 574 4.40 -10.74 -17.47
CA ILE A 574 4.14 -9.40 -16.94
C ILE A 574 3.17 -9.49 -15.77
N TYR A 575 2.07 -10.22 -15.93
CA TYR A 575 1.14 -10.53 -14.85
C TYR A 575 1.44 -11.92 -14.32
N LYS A 576 1.51 -12.08 -13.00
CA LYS A 576 1.92 -13.35 -12.38
C LYS A 576 0.75 -14.02 -11.69
N SER A 577 0.64 -15.33 -11.86
CA SER A 577 -0.18 -16.19 -11.01
C SER A 577 0.59 -16.54 -9.75
N ILE A 578 0.04 -16.19 -8.60
CA ILE A 578 0.76 -16.21 -7.34
C ILE A 578 0.26 -17.36 -6.46
N LEU A 579 1.21 -18.02 -5.79
CA LEU A 579 0.95 -19.15 -4.91
C LEU A 579 0.06 -18.70 -3.74
N HIS A 580 -1.01 -19.42 -3.46
CA HIS A 580 -1.94 -19.13 -2.38
C HIS A 580 -2.41 -20.40 -1.67
N ARG A 581 -2.81 -20.27 -0.41
CA ARG A 581 -3.31 -21.37 0.45
C ARG A 581 -4.42 -20.88 1.36
N VAL A 582 -5.18 -21.81 1.93
CA VAL A 582 -6.16 -21.51 2.98
C VAL A 582 -5.79 -22.24 4.25
N LEU A 583 -5.70 -21.53 5.36
CA LEU A 583 -5.56 -22.10 6.70
C LEU A 583 -6.94 -22.28 7.35
N PRO A 584 -7.17 -23.39 8.07
CA PRO A 584 -8.39 -23.57 8.84
C PRO A 584 -8.36 -22.71 10.11
N ASN A 585 -9.52 -22.43 10.69
CA ASN A 585 -9.65 -21.55 11.85
C ASN A 585 -10.30 -22.29 13.03
N LYS A 586 -9.84 -22.01 14.25
CA LYS A 586 -10.39 -22.60 15.49
C LYS A 586 -11.67 -21.91 15.97
N ASP A 587 -11.92 -20.68 15.55
CA ASP A 587 -12.98 -19.80 16.08
C ASP A 587 -14.12 -19.56 15.08
N GLY A 588 -14.17 -20.31 13.98
CA GLY A 588 -15.29 -20.23 13.03
C GLY A 588 -15.05 -20.93 11.70
N SER A 589 -16.13 -21.05 10.91
CA SER A 589 -16.09 -21.62 9.56
C SER A 589 -15.95 -20.51 8.52
N ARG A 590 -14.94 -20.59 7.64
CA ARG A 590 -14.71 -19.59 6.58
C ARG A 590 -15.50 -19.93 5.33
N LEU A 591 -16.33 -18.99 4.86
CA LEU A 591 -16.98 -19.05 3.56
C LEU A 591 -16.07 -18.58 2.41
N SER A 592 -16.16 -19.29 1.27
CA SER A 592 -15.47 -18.97 0.02
C SER A 592 -16.35 -19.31 -1.18
N ILE A 593 -16.68 -18.32 -1.99
CA ILE A 593 -17.42 -18.49 -3.25
C ILE A 593 -16.51 -17.96 -4.36
N ALA A 594 -15.74 -18.86 -4.97
CA ALA A 594 -14.73 -18.53 -5.96
C ALA A 594 -15.23 -18.87 -7.36
N THR A 595 -15.39 -17.86 -8.22
CA THR A 595 -15.77 -18.04 -9.62
C THR A 595 -14.53 -17.96 -10.51
N PHE A 596 -14.37 -18.97 -11.37
CA PHE A 596 -13.25 -19.12 -12.29
C PHE A 596 -13.70 -18.78 -13.71
N TYR A 597 -13.18 -17.70 -14.27
CA TYR A 597 -13.34 -17.33 -15.67
C TYR A 597 -12.13 -17.84 -16.45
N ASN A 598 -12.29 -19.01 -17.08
CA ASN A 598 -11.22 -19.77 -17.72
C ASN A 598 -11.35 -19.79 -19.24
N PRO A 599 -10.26 -20.02 -19.98
CA PRO A 599 -10.37 -20.34 -21.39
C PRO A 599 -11.24 -21.57 -21.64
N GLY A 600 -11.88 -21.63 -22.80
CA GLY A 600 -12.50 -22.84 -23.30
C GLY A 600 -11.50 -23.99 -23.46
N ALA A 601 -11.97 -25.24 -23.39
CA ALA A 601 -11.11 -26.43 -23.48
C ALA A 601 -10.23 -26.43 -24.74
N ASN A 602 -10.77 -25.98 -25.88
CA ASN A 602 -10.06 -25.92 -27.15
C ASN A 602 -9.32 -24.58 -27.39
N ALA A 603 -9.32 -23.66 -26.43
CA ALA A 603 -8.63 -22.39 -26.56
C ALA A 603 -7.11 -22.61 -26.73
N ILE A 604 -6.54 -21.93 -27.72
CA ILE A 604 -5.09 -21.93 -27.94
C ILE A 604 -4.48 -20.79 -27.13
N ILE A 605 -3.64 -21.16 -26.17
CA ILE A 605 -2.95 -20.24 -25.29
C ILE A 605 -1.53 -20.03 -25.80
N SER A 606 -1.17 -18.77 -25.97
CA SER A 606 0.17 -18.34 -26.36
C SER A 606 0.44 -16.93 -25.81
N PRO A 607 1.71 -16.57 -25.59
CA PRO A 607 2.05 -15.18 -25.31
C PRO A 607 1.61 -14.29 -26.48
N ALA A 608 1.02 -13.14 -26.15
CA ALA A 608 0.49 -12.25 -27.16
C ALA A 608 1.58 -11.80 -28.15
N PRO A 609 1.29 -11.63 -29.47
CA PRO A 609 2.30 -11.47 -30.53
C PRO A 609 3.34 -10.35 -30.36
N LYS A 610 3.10 -9.39 -29.46
CA LYS A 610 4.05 -8.31 -29.12
C LYS A 610 5.03 -8.68 -28.00
N LEU A 611 4.94 -9.88 -27.43
CA LEU A 611 5.66 -10.33 -26.24
C LEU A 611 6.29 -11.71 -26.51
N LEU A 612 7.59 -11.88 -26.22
CA LEU A 612 8.37 -13.06 -26.60
C LEU A 612 8.61 -14.01 -25.39
N TYR A 613 7.93 -15.16 -25.34
CA TYR A 613 8.17 -16.35 -24.48
C TYR A 613 7.40 -17.55 -25.10
N PRO A 614 7.43 -18.81 -24.59
CA PRO A 614 7.39 -20.01 -25.45
C PRO A 614 6.02 -20.32 -26.09
N GLY A 615 6.05 -21.26 -27.05
CA GLY A 615 5.00 -21.59 -28.02
C GLY A 615 3.60 -21.90 -27.52
N GLN A 616 2.70 -22.06 -28.49
CA GLN A 616 1.27 -22.23 -28.26
C GLN A 616 0.91 -23.65 -27.78
N TYR A 617 -0.15 -23.76 -26.99
CA TYR A 617 -0.73 -25.03 -26.56
C TYR A 617 -2.24 -24.90 -26.38
N ARG A 618 -2.95 -26.04 -26.36
CA ARG A 618 -4.38 -26.07 -26.07
C ARG A 618 -4.63 -26.14 -24.56
N PHE A 619 -5.56 -25.34 -24.05
CA PHE A 619 -5.83 -25.25 -22.61
C PHE A 619 -6.22 -26.59 -21.96
N GLN A 620 -6.96 -27.46 -22.66
CA GLN A 620 -7.30 -28.79 -22.14
C GLN A 620 -6.06 -29.65 -21.85
N ASP A 621 -5.01 -29.54 -22.66
CA ASP A 621 -3.79 -30.32 -22.45
C ASP A 621 -3.05 -29.83 -21.19
N TYR A 622 -3.08 -28.52 -20.93
CA TYR A 622 -2.60 -27.97 -19.67
C TYR A 622 -3.42 -28.45 -18.48
N LEU A 623 -4.75 -28.48 -18.59
CA LEU A 623 -5.63 -28.95 -17.51
C LEU A 623 -5.39 -30.41 -17.16
N ASN A 624 -5.19 -31.28 -18.17
CA ASN A 624 -4.88 -32.69 -17.95
C ASN A 624 -3.60 -32.86 -17.12
N TYR A 625 -2.56 -32.07 -17.43
CA TYR A 625 -1.31 -32.08 -16.66
C TYR A 625 -1.45 -31.44 -15.28
N TYR A 626 -2.21 -30.34 -15.18
CA TYR A 626 -2.44 -29.62 -13.93
C TYR A 626 -3.19 -30.48 -12.90
N ALA A 627 -4.12 -31.34 -13.32
CA ALA A 627 -4.89 -32.20 -12.42
C ALA A 627 -3.99 -33.05 -11.51
N ASP A 628 -2.90 -33.59 -12.05
CA ASP A 628 -1.95 -34.44 -11.31
C ASP A 628 -0.85 -33.63 -10.62
N THR A 629 -0.67 -32.35 -10.99
CA THR A 629 0.46 -31.51 -10.54
C THR A 629 0.05 -30.22 -9.84
N LYS A 630 -1.23 -30.10 -9.46
CA LYS A 630 -1.82 -28.91 -8.84
C LYS A 630 -1.01 -28.37 -7.67
N PHE A 631 -0.60 -29.26 -6.76
CA PHE A 631 0.15 -28.92 -5.55
C PHE A 631 1.67 -29.02 -5.73
N SER A 632 2.14 -29.26 -6.96
CA SER A 632 3.56 -29.25 -7.32
C SER A 632 4.01 -27.86 -7.78
N ASP A 633 5.32 -27.71 -7.97
CA ASP A 633 5.90 -26.47 -8.48
C ASP A 633 5.34 -26.07 -9.86
N LYS A 634 4.90 -24.81 -9.98
CA LYS A 634 4.36 -24.22 -11.22
C LYS A 634 5.41 -24.15 -12.32
N GLY A 635 6.67 -23.86 -11.98
CA GLY A 635 7.75 -23.74 -12.97
C GLY A 635 7.94 -25.03 -13.77
N SER A 636 7.81 -26.17 -13.11
CA SER A 636 7.83 -27.50 -13.72
C SER A 636 6.68 -27.69 -14.72
N ARG A 637 5.47 -27.18 -14.43
CA ARG A 637 4.35 -27.23 -15.39
C ARG A 637 4.64 -26.42 -16.65
N PHE A 638 5.11 -25.18 -16.50
CA PHE A 638 5.46 -24.36 -17.67
C PHE A 638 6.61 -24.96 -18.47
N LYS A 639 7.57 -25.65 -17.84
CA LYS A 639 8.63 -26.37 -18.55
C LYS A 639 8.07 -27.52 -19.39
N THR A 640 7.21 -28.36 -18.82
CA THR A 640 6.58 -29.47 -19.54
C THR A 640 5.76 -28.99 -20.73
N ILE A 641 4.98 -27.92 -20.58
CA ILE A 641 4.19 -27.36 -21.68
C ILE A 641 5.06 -26.87 -22.84
N LYS A 642 6.26 -26.31 -22.57
CA LYS A 642 7.20 -25.90 -23.63
C LYS A 642 7.55 -27.04 -24.59
N GLU A 643 7.48 -28.28 -24.10
CA GLU A 643 7.81 -29.50 -24.84
C GLU A 643 6.57 -30.10 -25.53
N MET A 644 5.35 -29.72 -25.13
CA MET A 644 4.05 -30.20 -25.66
C MET A 644 3.54 -29.42 -26.89
N GLN A 645 4.44 -28.78 -27.67
CA GLN A 645 4.07 -27.85 -28.75
C GLN A 645 3.08 -28.48 -29.75
N VAL A 646 2.03 -27.70 -30.10
CA VAL A 646 1.00 -28.04 -31.10
C VAL A 646 1.28 -27.38 -32.44
#